data_AF-A0A9Q0LLI5-F1
#
_entry.id   AF-A0A9Q0LLI5-F1
#
_cell.length_a   1.000
_cell.length_b   1.000
_cell.length_c   1.000
_cell.angle_alpha   90.00
_cell.angle_beta   90.00
_cell.angle_gamma   90.00
#
_symmetry.space_group_name_H-M   'P 1'
#
loop_
_entity.id
_entity.type
_entity.pdbx_description
1 polymer ?
#
loop_
_entity_poly.entity_id
_entity_poly.type
_entity_poly.pdbx_seq_one_letter_code
_entity_poly.pdbx_strand_id
1 'polypeptide(L)'
;MEENNNNNNNNNNNNNQFTQNLIQQFTNLLKSSHNFPDFIIKTDSYQFPSHKSILSFRSPYFTNFFKENESNEISFFEFNNQTISNILLYIYSSQIQFNDQDLLQFFKASILFQLDLLSNFLENQIIQKINEENVFQILSDNKSINSSKLNDSCLEFIEQNFENLIKKSEFLHLSQQQIIQIISNKSKNQENIGIEFFDVLHKYLNQKIQNVDEKIKNQKLKQLFNQFLSKINIDIFKKEDFKKIQELEYLPTHFLFQISKKESDKVDEMKKLQEKLENEKKIEIEKVENEKKIEIEKMENEKKIFQEKLENEKKIEIEKVENEKKIEIEKMENEKKKFENILIQKMTSNQNNDQSFSVFSNLFQEFYLSNEDTIEITNTQEMNGEINCNNLIIRNGGVLTVKAWDGNSGGVLKIKAKSMIIIEKGGKIDLSGKGYRGGDAVPQCLNGKAKQGESFNGRGGDLQDTNKGGGGAGLGSGNFGGIGGGGGGYGTKGEDSEPNRYRGGNRPGGKGGEIYGDEKITQLYLGSGGGSGHPYYNGQTKGKGGNGGGALLLEANTIINNGEIYCNGEKGEDGINGTYGSGGGGGSGGSILFISKLIFNNGTIEAKGGEKGIGLHSSDPGANSSGGKGGNGRIAVCGVAKGLTPNPNWFIYQN
;
A
#
# COMPACT_ATOMS: atom_id res chain seq x y z
N MET A 1 -66.46 31.86 -20.71
CA MET A 1 -65.68 31.59 -19.48
C MET A 1 -64.72 32.73 -19.10
N GLU A 2 -64.60 33.82 -19.87
CA GLU A 2 -63.73 34.96 -19.51
C GLU A 2 -64.43 36.07 -18.68
N GLU A 3 -65.77 36.18 -18.68
CA GLU A 3 -66.46 37.22 -17.89
C GLU A 3 -66.52 36.94 -16.38
N ASN A 4 -66.39 35.69 -15.94
CA ASN A 4 -66.44 35.34 -14.51
C ASN A 4 -65.10 35.52 -13.77
N ASN A 5 -63.96 35.64 -14.48
CA ASN A 5 -62.67 35.90 -13.85
C ASN A 5 -62.41 37.40 -13.59
N ASN A 6 -62.98 38.30 -14.40
CA ASN A 6 -62.85 39.75 -14.20
C ASN A 6 -63.67 40.28 -13.02
N ASN A 7 -64.85 39.72 -12.76
CA ASN A 7 -65.68 40.13 -11.61
C ASN A 7 -65.09 39.70 -10.26
N ASN A 8 -64.44 38.53 -10.18
CA ASN A 8 -63.76 38.11 -8.96
C ASN A 8 -62.51 38.95 -8.66
N ASN A 9 -61.74 39.37 -9.68
CA ASN A 9 -60.60 40.25 -9.49
C ASN A 9 -61.01 41.69 -9.11
N ASN A 10 -62.09 42.23 -9.69
CA ASN A 10 -62.58 43.56 -9.34
C ASN A 10 -63.20 43.63 -7.93
N ASN A 11 -63.94 42.60 -7.51
CA ASN A 11 -64.49 42.54 -6.15
C ASN A 11 -63.38 42.40 -5.10
N ASN A 12 -62.34 41.62 -5.38
CA ASN A 12 -61.17 41.53 -4.50
C ASN A 12 -60.42 42.87 -4.40
N ASN A 13 -60.28 43.60 -5.50
CA ASN A 13 -59.62 44.92 -5.51
C ASN A 13 -60.40 45.99 -4.74
N ASN A 14 -61.73 46.04 -4.88
CA ASN A 14 -62.57 46.98 -4.15
C ASN A 14 -62.58 46.68 -2.64
N ASN A 15 -62.70 45.40 -2.25
CA ASN A 15 -62.64 44.99 -0.85
C ASN A 15 -61.29 45.30 -0.21
N ASN A 16 -60.20 45.15 -0.96
CA ASN A 16 -58.88 45.59 -0.52
C ASN A 16 -58.83 47.11 -0.30
N GLN A 17 -59.41 47.92 -1.20
CA GLN A 17 -59.42 49.38 -1.05
C GLN A 17 -60.26 49.84 0.15
N PHE A 18 -61.44 49.26 0.39
CA PHE A 18 -62.25 49.56 1.58
C PHE A 18 -61.53 49.21 2.87
N THR A 19 -60.86 48.05 2.90
CA THR A 19 -60.08 47.61 4.06
C THR A 19 -58.91 48.57 4.34
N GLN A 20 -58.19 49.01 3.31
CA GLN A 20 -57.09 49.98 3.46
C GLN A 20 -57.58 51.35 3.96
N ASN A 21 -58.74 51.82 3.49
CA ASN A 21 -59.34 53.07 3.98
C ASN A 21 -59.71 52.96 5.47
N LEU A 22 -60.33 51.85 5.88
CA LEU A 22 -60.67 51.59 7.27
C LEU A 22 -59.42 51.57 8.17
N ILE A 23 -58.36 50.87 7.74
CA ILE A 23 -57.06 50.85 8.43
C ILE A 23 -56.51 52.27 8.59
N GLN A 24 -56.54 53.09 7.52
CA GLN A 24 -56.07 54.47 7.58
C GLN A 24 -56.88 55.34 8.56
N GLN A 25 -58.20 55.14 8.63
CA GLN A 25 -59.07 55.87 9.57
C GLN A 25 -58.71 55.55 11.02
N PHE A 26 -58.52 54.27 11.37
CA PHE A 26 -58.08 53.90 12.72
C PHE A 26 -56.66 54.34 13.04
N THR A 27 -55.74 54.32 12.06
CA THR A 27 -54.39 54.88 12.22
C THR A 27 -54.44 56.39 12.49
N ASN A 28 -55.30 57.12 11.78
CA ASN A 28 -55.50 58.54 12.02
C ASN A 28 -56.10 58.81 13.40
N LEU A 29 -57.05 57.97 13.85
CA LEU A 29 -57.64 58.07 15.19
C LEU A 29 -56.57 57.95 16.29
N LEU A 30 -55.63 57.00 16.16
CA LEU A 30 -54.50 56.87 17.09
C LEU A 30 -53.59 58.11 17.07
N LYS A 31 -53.29 58.65 15.88
CA LYS A 31 -52.43 59.85 15.72
C LYS A 31 -53.10 61.13 16.24
N SER A 32 -54.43 61.23 16.13
CA SER A 32 -55.23 62.30 16.72
C SER A 32 -55.59 61.99 18.17
N SER A 33 -54.60 61.66 19.00
CA SER A 33 -54.73 61.15 20.37
C SER A 33 -55.56 62.01 21.33
N HIS A 34 -55.96 63.22 20.94
CA HIS A 34 -56.83 64.11 21.71
C HIS A 34 -58.34 63.92 21.46
N ASN A 35 -58.73 63.13 20.45
CA ASN A 35 -60.13 62.91 20.12
C ASN A 35 -60.71 61.77 20.97
N PHE A 36 -61.43 62.14 22.04
CA PHE A 36 -62.18 61.22 22.92
C PHE A 36 -61.35 60.12 23.65
N PRO A 37 -60.11 60.35 24.12
CA PRO A 37 -59.41 59.35 24.91
C PRO A 37 -60.10 59.17 26.28
N ASP A 38 -60.29 57.92 26.67
CA ASP A 38 -60.85 57.53 27.98
C ASP A 38 -59.85 56.69 28.81
N PHE A 39 -58.62 56.51 28.30
CA PHE A 39 -57.54 55.79 28.98
C PHE A 39 -56.14 56.33 28.62
N ILE A 40 -55.18 56.25 29.54
CA ILE A 40 -53.80 56.69 29.32
C ILE A 40 -52.81 55.57 29.63
N ILE A 41 -51.96 55.22 28.66
CA ILE A 41 -50.81 54.32 28.87
C ILE A 41 -49.55 55.17 29.05
N LYS A 42 -48.80 54.96 30.13
CA LYS A 42 -47.59 55.72 30.47
C LYS A 42 -46.34 54.87 30.30
N THR A 43 -45.29 55.47 29.76
CA THR A 43 -43.90 54.99 29.83
C THR A 43 -43.10 55.97 30.71
N ASP A 44 -41.80 55.74 30.88
CA ASP A 44 -40.93 56.62 31.68
C ASP A 44 -40.96 58.09 31.23
N SER A 45 -41.17 58.34 29.94
CA SER A 45 -40.98 59.67 29.33
C SER A 45 -42.15 60.15 28.48
N TYR A 46 -43.20 59.35 28.28
CA TYR A 46 -44.32 59.70 27.42
C TYR A 46 -45.65 59.13 27.90
N GLN A 47 -46.74 59.76 27.48
CA GLN A 47 -48.11 59.31 27.76
C GLN A 47 -48.85 59.12 26.44
N PHE A 48 -49.55 58.00 26.32
CA PHE A 48 -50.28 57.60 25.14
C PHE A 48 -51.78 57.59 25.44
N PRO A 49 -52.51 58.69 25.18
CA PRO A 49 -53.97 58.70 25.24
C PRO A 49 -54.55 57.67 24.27
N SER A 50 -55.50 56.85 24.74
CA SER A 50 -56.02 55.68 24.06
C SER A 50 -57.51 55.47 24.38
N HIS A 51 -58.14 54.54 23.66
CA HIS A 51 -59.56 54.22 23.78
C HIS A 51 -59.77 52.83 24.39
N LYS A 52 -60.47 52.73 25.53
CA LYS A 52 -60.74 51.46 26.23
C LYS A 52 -61.41 50.43 25.33
N SER A 53 -62.39 50.85 24.54
CA SER A 53 -63.16 49.96 23.64
C SER A 53 -62.27 49.24 22.62
N ILE A 54 -61.35 49.96 21.97
CA ILE A 54 -60.42 49.42 20.97
C ILE A 54 -59.40 48.51 21.66
N LEU A 55 -58.82 48.98 22.78
CA LEU A 55 -57.84 48.20 23.55
C LEU A 55 -58.44 46.88 24.04
N SER A 56 -59.63 46.88 24.66
CA SER A 56 -60.30 45.66 25.12
C SER A 56 -60.60 44.71 23.98
N PHE A 57 -61.17 45.20 22.88
CA PHE A 57 -61.56 44.33 21.78
C PHE A 57 -60.37 43.60 21.14
N ARG A 58 -59.20 44.23 21.11
CA ARG A 58 -58.02 43.74 20.40
C ARG A 58 -56.99 43.08 21.29
N SER A 59 -57.08 43.25 22.60
CA SER A 59 -56.13 42.73 23.59
C SER A 59 -56.88 42.18 24.81
N PRO A 60 -56.83 40.85 25.01
CA PRO A 60 -57.39 40.22 26.20
C PRO A 60 -56.79 40.74 27.51
N TYR A 61 -55.52 41.17 27.51
CA TYR A 61 -54.88 41.83 28.66
C TYR A 61 -55.69 43.06 29.11
N PHE A 62 -55.97 44.00 28.19
CA PHE A 62 -56.73 45.20 28.53
C PHE A 62 -58.19 44.89 28.86
N THR A 63 -58.79 43.86 28.25
CA THR A 63 -60.11 43.37 28.65
C THR A 63 -60.15 42.95 30.12
N ASN A 64 -59.17 42.18 30.58
CA ASN A 64 -59.12 41.72 31.97
C ASN A 64 -58.75 42.87 32.90
N PHE A 65 -57.78 43.70 32.52
CA PHE A 65 -57.38 44.86 33.31
C PHE A 65 -58.56 45.80 33.61
N PHE A 66 -59.39 46.15 32.62
CA PHE A 66 -60.56 47.03 32.86
C PHE A 66 -61.73 46.35 33.58
N LYS A 67 -61.79 45.01 33.59
CA LYS A 67 -62.76 44.27 34.43
C LYS A 67 -62.37 44.31 35.91
N GLU A 68 -61.08 44.27 36.18
CA GLU A 68 -60.52 44.15 37.53
C GLU A 68 -60.12 45.50 38.14
N ASN A 69 -59.99 46.55 37.33
CA ASN A 69 -59.49 47.86 37.76
C ASN A 69 -60.35 49.00 37.20
N GLU A 70 -60.65 49.98 38.07
CA GLU A 70 -61.37 51.21 37.70
C GLU A 70 -60.42 52.35 37.25
N SER A 71 -59.10 52.12 37.25
CA SER A 71 -58.11 53.13 36.87
C SER A 71 -58.28 53.57 35.41
N ASN A 72 -58.09 54.86 35.16
CA ASN A 72 -58.05 55.44 33.82
C ASN A 72 -56.62 55.54 33.27
N GLU A 73 -55.63 54.98 33.96
CA GLU A 73 -54.24 54.94 33.53
C GLU A 73 -53.50 53.67 33.97
N ILE A 74 -52.44 53.33 33.22
CA ILE A 74 -51.50 52.25 33.53
C ILE A 74 -50.08 52.63 33.07
N SER A 75 -49.06 52.15 33.77
CA SER A 75 -47.65 52.43 33.44
C SER A 75 -46.89 51.15 33.08
N PHE A 76 -46.11 51.20 32.00
CA PHE A 76 -45.18 50.15 31.58
C PHE A 76 -43.77 50.73 31.42
N PHE A 77 -42.97 50.66 32.48
CA PHE A 77 -41.62 51.22 32.51
C PHE A 77 -40.57 50.31 31.86
N GLU A 78 -40.90 49.04 31.62
CA GLU A 78 -40.01 48.08 30.95
C GLU A 78 -39.93 48.26 29.42
N PHE A 79 -40.82 49.05 28.82
CA PHE A 79 -40.86 49.30 27.37
C PHE A 79 -40.55 50.75 27.04
N ASN A 80 -39.76 50.95 25.99
CA ASN A 80 -39.52 52.28 25.45
C ASN A 80 -40.77 52.83 24.71
N ASN A 81 -40.78 54.14 24.46
CA ASN A 81 -41.90 54.83 23.81
C ASN A 81 -42.21 54.26 22.41
N GLN A 82 -41.18 53.87 21.67
CA GLN A 82 -41.32 53.33 20.32
C GLN A 82 -42.03 51.97 20.32
N THR A 83 -41.74 51.12 21.30
CA THR A 83 -42.40 49.82 21.46
C THR A 83 -43.89 50.00 21.73
N ILE A 84 -44.26 50.81 22.72
CA ILE A 84 -45.67 51.06 23.05
C ILE A 84 -46.41 51.73 21.90
N SER A 85 -45.80 52.74 21.26
CA SER A 85 -46.40 53.43 20.12
C SER A 85 -46.74 52.48 18.97
N ASN A 86 -45.85 51.54 18.64
CA ASN A 86 -46.06 50.61 17.53
C ASN A 86 -46.98 49.44 17.90
N ILE A 87 -47.01 49.01 19.16
CA ILE A 87 -48.01 48.07 19.64
C ILE A 87 -49.42 48.70 19.56
N LEU A 88 -49.55 49.96 19.95
CA LEU A 88 -50.81 50.69 19.77
C LEU A 88 -51.17 50.83 18.30
N LEU A 89 -50.21 51.14 17.43
CA LEU A 89 -50.44 51.13 15.99
C LEU A 89 -51.00 49.77 15.53
N TYR A 90 -50.41 48.66 15.97
CA TYR A 90 -50.91 47.33 15.64
C TYR A 90 -52.31 47.04 16.18
N ILE A 91 -52.61 47.44 17.41
CA ILE A 91 -53.94 47.27 18.00
C ILE A 91 -55.00 47.99 17.15
N TYR A 92 -54.72 49.22 16.71
CA TYR A 92 -55.67 50.05 15.96
C TYR A 92 -55.77 49.67 14.48
N SER A 93 -54.65 49.29 13.86
CA SER A 93 -54.55 49.22 12.39
C SER A 93 -54.13 47.87 11.85
N SER A 94 -53.73 46.94 12.72
CA SER A 94 -53.02 45.70 12.37
C SER A 94 -51.71 45.90 11.59
N GLN A 95 -51.20 47.13 11.53
CA GLN A 95 -49.89 47.45 10.96
C GLN A 95 -48.85 47.53 12.06
N ILE A 96 -47.64 47.06 11.79
CA ILE A 96 -46.51 47.20 12.69
C ILE A 96 -45.28 47.68 11.92
N GLN A 97 -44.51 48.55 12.56
CA GLN A 97 -43.20 48.98 12.11
C GLN A 97 -42.22 48.71 13.25
N PHE A 98 -41.23 47.87 12.98
CA PHE A 98 -40.15 47.61 13.93
C PHE A 98 -38.82 47.60 13.19
N ASN A 99 -37.76 47.93 13.93
CA ASN A 99 -36.38 47.71 13.52
C ASN A 99 -35.92 46.35 14.10
N ASP A 100 -34.84 45.81 13.56
CA ASP A 100 -34.32 44.52 14.03
C ASP A 100 -33.75 44.57 15.45
N GLN A 101 -33.32 45.75 15.88
CA GLN A 101 -32.72 45.98 17.20
C GLN A 101 -33.75 45.85 18.34
N ASP A 102 -34.99 46.26 18.10
CA ASP A 102 -36.06 46.25 19.11
C ASP A 102 -36.97 45.01 19.00
N LEU A 103 -36.69 44.09 18.08
CA LEU A 103 -37.55 42.94 17.77
C LEU A 103 -37.93 42.11 19.03
N LEU A 104 -36.98 41.92 19.94
CA LEU A 104 -37.20 41.21 21.20
C LEU A 104 -38.12 41.99 22.17
N GLN A 105 -37.99 43.32 22.22
CA GLN A 105 -38.85 44.20 23.03
C GLN A 105 -40.29 44.17 22.49
N PHE A 106 -40.46 44.19 21.17
CA PHE A 106 -41.75 44.00 20.52
C PHE A 106 -42.37 42.65 20.84
N PHE A 107 -41.58 41.58 20.81
CA PHE A 107 -42.07 40.25 21.12
C PHE A 107 -42.54 40.16 22.58
N LYS A 108 -41.76 40.65 23.54
CA LYS A 108 -42.14 40.74 24.96
C LYS A 108 -43.46 41.50 25.15
N ALA A 109 -43.59 42.67 24.53
CA ALA A 109 -44.81 43.46 24.60
C ALA A 109 -46.02 42.71 23.99
N SER A 110 -45.84 42.07 22.84
CA SER A 110 -46.91 41.31 22.18
C SER A 110 -47.44 40.16 23.04
N ILE A 111 -46.59 39.51 23.83
CA ILE A 111 -46.99 38.45 24.77
C ILE A 111 -47.72 39.06 25.98
N LEU A 112 -47.16 40.12 26.59
CA LEU A 112 -47.80 40.79 27.72
C LEU A 112 -49.22 41.25 27.37
N PHE A 113 -49.38 41.88 26.21
CA PHE A 113 -50.67 42.36 25.72
C PHE A 113 -51.54 41.27 25.07
N GLN A 114 -51.10 40.00 25.09
CA GLN A 114 -51.85 38.84 24.59
C GLN A 114 -52.28 39.01 23.12
N LEU A 115 -51.35 39.45 22.27
CA LEU A 115 -51.55 39.71 20.84
C LEU A 115 -51.06 38.53 19.99
N ASP A 116 -51.77 37.41 20.04
CA ASP A 116 -51.32 36.10 19.53
C ASP A 116 -50.82 36.09 18.08
N LEU A 117 -51.50 36.78 17.16
CA LEU A 117 -51.06 36.83 15.76
C LEU A 117 -49.74 37.58 15.61
N LEU A 118 -49.56 38.65 16.38
CA LEU A 118 -48.34 39.45 16.35
C LEU A 118 -47.20 38.71 17.06
N SER A 119 -47.46 38.10 18.22
CA SER A 119 -46.45 37.35 18.95
C SER A 119 -45.91 36.19 18.10
N ASN A 120 -46.78 35.42 17.45
CA ASN A 120 -46.38 34.36 16.52
C ASN A 120 -45.55 34.89 15.35
N PHE A 121 -45.94 36.03 14.77
CA PHE A 121 -45.19 36.66 13.67
C PHE A 121 -43.79 37.09 14.12
N LEU A 122 -43.69 37.82 15.24
CA LEU A 122 -42.42 38.32 15.78
C LEU A 122 -41.51 37.17 16.23
N GLU A 123 -42.07 36.14 16.85
CA GLU A 123 -41.33 34.93 17.23
C GLU A 123 -40.68 34.27 16.00
N ASN A 124 -41.43 34.13 14.90
CA ASN A 124 -40.88 33.57 13.66
C ASN A 124 -39.79 34.47 13.06
N GLN A 125 -39.93 35.80 13.16
CA GLN A 125 -38.89 36.74 12.71
C GLN A 125 -37.61 36.62 13.55
N ILE A 126 -37.73 36.41 14.88
CA ILE A 126 -36.59 36.16 15.75
C ILE A 126 -35.91 34.85 15.36
N ILE A 127 -36.69 33.78 15.19
CA ILE A 127 -36.17 32.44 14.83
C ILE A 127 -35.38 32.49 13.52
N GLN A 128 -35.87 33.19 12.50
CA GLN A 128 -35.19 33.35 11.21
C GLN A 128 -33.85 34.09 11.30
N LYS A 129 -33.61 34.84 12.38
CA LYS A 129 -32.41 35.66 12.60
C LYS A 129 -31.45 35.06 13.62
N ILE A 130 -31.73 33.86 14.14
CA ILE A 130 -30.80 33.14 15.03
C ILE A 130 -29.50 32.87 14.27
N ASN A 131 -28.37 33.20 14.90
CA ASN A 131 -27.04 32.97 14.39
C ASN A 131 -26.05 32.66 15.52
N GLU A 132 -24.80 32.36 15.18
CA GLU A 132 -23.78 31.99 16.17
C GLU A 132 -23.43 33.12 17.17
N GLU A 133 -23.68 34.38 16.83
CA GLU A 133 -23.36 35.54 17.68
C GLU A 133 -24.47 35.82 18.70
N ASN A 134 -25.73 35.59 18.33
CA ASN A 134 -26.88 36.02 19.14
C ASN A 134 -27.60 34.86 19.87
N VAL A 135 -27.40 33.59 19.52
CA VAL A 135 -28.21 32.48 20.03
C VAL A 135 -28.20 32.35 21.56
N PHE A 136 -27.05 32.55 22.21
CA PHE A 136 -26.94 32.48 23.67
C PHE A 136 -27.63 33.66 24.36
N GLN A 137 -27.57 34.84 23.76
CA GLN A 137 -28.28 36.02 24.27
C GLN A 137 -29.79 35.82 24.16
N ILE A 138 -30.28 35.35 23.02
CA ILE A 138 -31.71 35.04 22.79
C ILE A 138 -32.20 33.99 23.81
N LEU A 139 -31.42 32.93 24.07
CA LEU A 139 -31.76 31.95 25.11
C LEU A 139 -31.79 32.54 26.52
N SER A 140 -30.87 33.45 26.83
CA SER A 140 -30.85 34.14 28.12
C SER A 140 -32.10 35.01 28.28
N ASP A 141 -32.46 35.77 27.24
CA ASP A 141 -33.64 36.62 27.23
C ASP A 141 -34.94 35.83 27.30
N ASN A 142 -34.97 34.64 26.67
CA ASN A 142 -36.12 33.76 26.68
C ASN A 142 -36.48 33.23 28.07
N LYS A 143 -35.59 33.33 29.07
CA LYS A 143 -35.93 33.03 30.48
C LYS A 143 -37.04 33.92 31.02
N SER A 144 -37.12 35.16 30.56
CA SER A 144 -38.18 36.12 30.94
C SER A 144 -39.46 35.97 30.11
N ILE A 145 -39.32 35.52 28.86
CA ILE A 145 -40.41 35.38 27.88
C ILE A 145 -41.15 34.05 28.09
N ASN A 146 -40.40 33.01 28.45
CA ASN A 146 -40.88 31.64 28.63
C ASN A 146 -41.55 31.05 27.37
N SER A 147 -41.05 31.38 26.16
CA SER A 147 -41.50 30.72 24.93
C SER A 147 -40.79 29.38 24.76
N SER A 148 -41.57 28.30 24.69
CA SER A 148 -41.04 26.97 24.38
C SER A 148 -40.53 26.88 22.94
N LYS A 149 -41.28 27.45 21.98
CA LYS A 149 -40.91 27.40 20.56
C LYS A 149 -39.61 28.12 20.26
N LEU A 150 -39.39 29.28 20.88
CA LEU A 150 -38.12 30.01 20.76
C LEU A 150 -36.98 29.26 21.45
N ASN A 151 -37.23 28.66 22.63
CA ASN A 151 -36.24 27.81 23.30
C ASN A 151 -35.81 26.65 22.41
N ASP A 152 -36.76 25.91 21.87
CA ASP A 152 -36.50 24.73 21.04
C ASP A 152 -35.75 25.11 19.75
N SER A 153 -36.14 26.21 19.10
CA SER A 153 -35.44 26.71 17.90
C SER A 153 -33.98 27.10 18.18
N CYS A 154 -33.72 27.73 19.33
CA CYS A 154 -32.35 28.06 19.73
C CYS A 154 -31.53 26.82 20.07
N LEU A 155 -32.12 25.82 20.76
CA LEU A 155 -31.43 24.57 21.06
C LEU A 155 -31.14 23.77 19.78
N GLU A 156 -32.09 23.72 18.85
CA GLU A 156 -31.89 23.11 17.53
C GLU A 156 -30.74 23.80 16.76
N PHE A 157 -30.68 25.14 16.79
CA PHE A 157 -29.57 25.87 16.19
C PHE A 157 -28.21 25.55 16.86
N ILE A 158 -28.19 25.46 18.20
CA ILE A 158 -26.98 25.05 18.95
C ILE A 158 -26.59 23.62 18.58
N GLU A 159 -27.56 22.74 18.40
CA GLU A 159 -27.32 21.37 17.97
C GLU A 159 -26.68 21.35 16.57
N GLN A 160 -27.23 22.08 15.60
CA GLN A 160 -26.67 22.12 14.24
C GLN A 160 -25.26 22.71 14.18
N ASN A 161 -24.90 23.64 15.08
CA ASN A 161 -23.61 24.34 15.09
C ASN A 161 -22.75 23.99 16.33
N PHE A 162 -22.93 22.78 16.86
CA PHE A 162 -22.42 22.39 18.17
C PHE A 162 -20.89 22.47 18.30
N GLU A 163 -20.15 22.03 17.29
CA GLU A 163 -18.67 22.00 17.30
C GLU A 163 -18.04 23.40 17.50
N ASN A 164 -18.69 24.44 16.97
CA ASN A 164 -18.25 25.83 17.12
C ASN A 164 -18.74 26.41 18.45
N LEU A 165 -20.02 26.18 18.77
CA LEU A 165 -20.68 26.83 19.89
C LEU A 165 -20.30 26.25 21.25
N ILE A 166 -19.92 24.97 21.32
CA ILE A 166 -19.48 24.35 22.58
C ILE A 166 -18.20 25.00 23.14
N LYS A 167 -17.37 25.57 22.25
CA LYS A 167 -16.10 26.23 22.61
C LYS A 167 -16.31 27.64 23.14
N LYS A 168 -17.49 28.25 22.92
CA LYS A 168 -17.81 29.59 23.41
C LYS A 168 -18.06 29.56 24.91
N SER A 169 -17.59 30.59 25.61
CA SER A 169 -17.70 30.69 27.07
C SER A 169 -19.16 30.70 27.56
N GLU A 170 -20.04 31.24 26.73
CA GLU A 170 -21.46 31.43 26.91
C GLU A 170 -22.23 30.10 26.98
N PHE A 171 -21.66 29.02 26.44
CA PHE A 171 -22.23 27.67 26.56
C PHE A 171 -22.37 27.25 28.04
N LEU A 172 -21.47 27.72 28.91
CA LEU A 172 -21.52 27.44 30.35
C LEU A 172 -22.72 28.09 31.06
N HIS A 173 -23.39 29.04 30.41
CA HIS A 173 -24.58 29.72 30.94
C HIS A 173 -25.89 28.97 30.67
N LEU A 174 -25.84 27.91 29.86
CA LEU A 174 -26.98 27.03 29.64
C LEU A 174 -27.41 26.36 30.94
N SER A 175 -28.72 26.11 31.06
CA SER A 175 -29.25 25.33 32.17
C SER A 175 -28.91 23.84 32.03
N GLN A 176 -28.93 23.13 33.15
CA GLN A 176 -28.74 21.68 33.15
C GLN A 176 -29.74 20.95 32.22
N GLN A 177 -31.00 21.39 32.19
CA GLN A 177 -32.03 20.79 31.34
C GLN A 177 -31.73 21.00 29.84
N GLN A 178 -31.29 22.20 29.46
CA GLN A 178 -30.91 22.53 28.08
C GLN A 178 -29.71 21.69 27.61
N ILE A 179 -28.67 21.56 28.44
CA ILE A 179 -27.52 20.72 28.12
C ILE A 179 -27.93 19.24 27.99
N ILE A 180 -28.78 18.74 28.90
CA ILE A 180 -29.33 17.38 28.82
C ILE A 180 -30.13 17.18 27.53
N GLN A 181 -30.95 18.15 27.13
CA GLN A 181 -31.74 18.10 25.89
C GLN A 181 -30.83 18.00 24.67
N ILE A 182 -29.85 18.89 24.56
CA ILE A 182 -28.85 18.90 23.46
C ILE A 182 -28.14 17.55 23.36
N ILE A 183 -27.61 17.04 24.48
CA ILE A 183 -26.90 15.75 24.51
C ILE A 183 -27.82 14.59 24.14
N SER A 184 -29.04 14.59 24.68
CA SER A 184 -30.02 13.52 24.43
C SER A 184 -30.42 13.49 22.96
N ASN A 185 -30.60 14.65 22.32
CA ASN A 185 -30.95 14.77 20.92
C ASN A 185 -29.80 14.31 20.02
N LYS A 186 -28.58 14.84 20.25
CA LYS A 186 -27.37 14.36 19.57
C LYS A 186 -27.18 12.86 19.67
N SER A 187 -27.33 12.33 20.89
CA SER A 187 -27.20 10.91 21.14
C SER A 187 -28.27 10.07 20.41
N LYS A 188 -29.50 10.57 20.28
CA LYS A 188 -30.59 9.90 19.54
C LYS A 188 -30.36 9.95 18.03
N ASN A 189 -29.87 11.07 17.52
CA ASN A 189 -29.57 11.29 16.10
C ASN A 189 -28.24 10.65 15.66
N GLN A 190 -27.53 9.98 16.57
CA GLN A 190 -26.21 9.38 16.32
C GLN A 190 -25.16 10.40 15.87
N GLU A 191 -25.30 11.65 16.32
CA GLU A 191 -24.35 12.72 16.03
C GLU A 191 -23.22 12.72 17.04
N ASN A 192 -21.98 12.88 16.57
CA ASN A 192 -20.82 12.92 17.44
C ASN A 192 -20.87 14.17 18.34
N ILE A 193 -20.68 13.97 19.64
CA ILE A 193 -20.63 15.04 20.64
C ILE A 193 -19.20 15.58 20.82
N GLY A 194 -18.19 14.90 20.28
CA GLY A 194 -16.79 15.29 20.41
C GLY A 194 -16.23 15.08 21.82
N ILE A 195 -14.90 15.01 21.92
CA ILE A 195 -14.23 14.78 23.22
C ILE A 195 -14.22 16.07 24.03
N GLU A 196 -14.17 17.23 23.36
CA GLU A 196 -14.16 18.55 23.96
C GLU A 196 -15.37 18.77 24.87
N PHE A 197 -16.48 18.07 24.62
CA PHE A 197 -17.65 18.10 25.48
C PHE A 197 -17.34 17.66 26.92
N PHE A 198 -16.48 16.66 27.12
CA PHE A 198 -16.14 16.19 28.47
C PHE A 198 -15.37 17.25 29.26
N ASP A 199 -14.48 18.00 28.60
CA ASP A 199 -13.75 19.11 29.21
C ASP A 199 -14.69 20.27 29.55
N VAL A 200 -15.59 20.63 28.63
CA VAL A 200 -16.59 21.68 28.84
C VAL A 200 -17.56 21.29 29.95
N LEU A 201 -18.01 20.04 29.99
CA LEU A 201 -18.86 19.50 31.06
C LEU A 201 -18.13 19.54 32.41
N HIS A 202 -16.85 19.13 32.44
CA HIS A 202 -16.03 19.21 33.65
C HIS A 202 -15.90 20.65 34.15
N LYS A 203 -15.69 21.62 33.26
CA LYS A 203 -15.65 23.05 33.58
C LYS A 203 -16.99 23.56 34.10
N TYR A 204 -18.10 23.22 33.43
CA TYR A 204 -19.46 23.59 33.81
C TYR A 204 -19.81 23.10 35.22
N LEU A 205 -19.53 21.82 35.50
CA LEU A 205 -19.84 21.20 36.78
C LEU A 205 -19.01 21.81 37.93
N ASN A 206 -17.72 22.10 37.69
CA ASN A 206 -16.88 22.77 38.67
C ASN A 206 -17.33 24.22 38.95
N GLN A 207 -17.86 24.93 37.95
CA GLN A 207 -18.42 26.28 38.15
C GLN A 207 -19.72 26.26 38.97
N LYS A 208 -20.57 25.24 38.80
CA LYS A 208 -21.82 25.10 39.56
C LYS A 208 -21.64 24.62 40.99
N ILE A 209 -20.51 23.97 41.30
CA ILE A 209 -20.20 23.43 42.62
C ILE A 209 -18.99 24.17 43.19
N GLN A 210 -19.19 25.46 43.48
CA GLN A 210 -18.23 26.29 44.20
C GLN A 210 -18.56 26.30 45.70
N ASN A 211 -17.52 26.47 46.55
CA ASN A 211 -17.64 26.67 48.00
C ASN A 211 -18.29 25.51 48.78
N VAL A 212 -17.93 24.26 48.45
CA VAL A 212 -18.37 23.05 49.17
C VAL A 212 -17.14 22.28 49.65
N ASP A 213 -17.24 21.63 50.81
CA ASP A 213 -16.24 20.68 51.31
C ASP A 213 -15.80 19.70 50.20
N GLU A 214 -14.50 19.44 50.10
CA GLU A 214 -13.87 18.70 49.01
C GLU A 214 -14.44 17.27 48.86
N LYS A 215 -14.80 16.62 49.96
CA LYS A 215 -15.39 15.27 49.94
C LYS A 215 -16.82 15.29 49.41
N ILE A 216 -17.60 16.27 49.82
CA ILE A 216 -18.99 16.47 49.35
C ILE A 216 -18.99 16.93 47.89
N LYS A 217 -18.03 17.79 47.50
CA LYS A 217 -17.82 18.24 46.12
C LYS A 217 -17.59 17.05 45.19
N ASN A 218 -16.68 16.14 45.53
CA ASN A 218 -16.39 14.96 44.70
C ASN A 218 -17.60 14.02 44.56
N GLN A 219 -18.37 13.81 45.63
CA GLN A 219 -19.58 13.00 45.58
C GLN A 219 -20.66 13.64 44.69
N LYS A 220 -20.87 14.95 44.81
CA LYS A 220 -21.87 15.70 44.05
C LYS A 220 -21.48 15.83 42.57
N LEU A 221 -20.19 16.04 42.27
CA LEU A 221 -19.65 16.01 40.91
C LEU A 221 -19.94 14.67 40.25
N LYS A 222 -19.63 13.55 40.92
CA LYS A 222 -19.88 12.20 40.40
C LYS A 222 -21.36 11.96 40.09
N GLN A 223 -22.25 12.40 41.00
CA GLN A 223 -23.70 12.28 40.80
C GLN A 223 -24.17 13.09 39.58
N LEU A 224 -23.73 14.34 39.45
CA LEU A 224 -24.11 15.21 38.34
C LEU A 224 -23.53 14.72 37.01
N PHE A 225 -22.25 14.32 36.98
CA PHE A 225 -21.64 13.68 35.81
C PHE A 225 -22.49 12.50 35.33
N ASN A 226 -22.86 11.59 36.24
CA ASN A 226 -23.68 10.44 35.88
C ASN A 226 -25.03 10.83 35.26
N GLN A 227 -25.64 11.95 35.68
CA GLN A 227 -26.89 12.43 35.08
C GLN A 227 -26.70 12.80 33.60
N PHE A 228 -25.62 13.50 33.24
CA PHE A 228 -25.33 13.84 31.84
C PHE A 228 -24.89 12.61 31.05
N LEU A 229 -23.95 11.82 31.59
CA LEU A 229 -23.38 10.65 30.92
C LEU A 229 -24.43 9.56 30.66
N SER A 230 -25.46 9.43 31.51
CA SER A 230 -26.58 8.49 31.28
C SER A 230 -27.41 8.79 30.03
N LYS A 231 -27.28 9.99 29.46
CA LYS A 231 -27.97 10.41 28.24
C LYS A 231 -27.13 10.22 26.98
N ILE A 232 -25.87 9.82 27.13
CA ILE A 232 -24.95 9.59 26.03
C ILE A 232 -25.00 8.12 25.64
N ASN A 233 -25.44 7.84 24.43
CA ASN A 233 -25.16 6.57 23.76
C ASN A 233 -23.69 6.57 23.34
N ILE A 234 -22.92 5.64 23.88
CA ILE A 234 -21.48 5.52 23.61
C ILE A 234 -21.20 5.17 22.14
N ASP A 235 -22.20 4.64 21.42
CA ASP A 235 -22.07 4.29 20.00
C ASP A 235 -21.77 5.48 19.09
N ILE A 236 -22.11 6.70 19.52
CA ILE A 236 -21.87 7.93 18.76
C ILE A 236 -20.38 8.28 18.61
N PHE A 237 -19.52 7.74 19.48
CA PHE A 237 -18.09 8.02 19.44
C PHE A 237 -17.36 7.09 18.49
N LYS A 238 -16.37 7.66 17.79
CA LYS A 238 -15.45 6.89 16.94
C LYS A 238 -14.49 6.11 17.82
N LYS A 239 -13.98 5.00 17.27
CA LYS A 239 -13.02 4.13 17.98
C LYS A 239 -11.76 4.92 18.42
N GLU A 240 -11.31 5.85 17.58
CA GLU A 240 -10.13 6.70 17.84
C GLU A 240 -10.31 7.59 19.07
N ASP A 241 -11.55 7.93 19.42
CA ASP A 241 -11.86 8.80 20.54
C ASP A 241 -11.88 8.03 21.88
N PHE A 242 -12.10 6.72 21.85
CA PHE A 242 -12.21 5.90 23.07
C PHE A 242 -10.95 5.95 23.93
N LYS A 243 -9.76 5.89 23.33
CA LYS A 243 -8.50 5.98 24.07
C LYS A 243 -8.35 7.34 24.76
N LYS A 244 -8.67 8.43 24.04
CA LYS A 244 -8.61 9.79 24.59
C LYS A 244 -9.61 9.97 25.73
N ILE A 245 -10.83 9.42 25.59
CA ILE A 245 -11.85 9.45 26.66
C ILE A 245 -11.39 8.67 27.89
N GLN A 246 -10.70 7.53 27.70
CA GLN A 246 -10.16 6.73 28.81
C GLN A 246 -9.05 7.43 29.60
N GLU A 247 -8.33 8.37 28.97
CA GLU A 247 -7.28 9.17 29.61
C GLU A 247 -7.86 10.32 30.49
N LEU A 248 -9.17 10.58 30.42
CA LEU A 248 -9.83 11.63 31.22
C LEU A 248 -10.12 11.15 32.64
N GLU A 249 -9.17 11.34 33.56
CA GLU A 249 -9.22 10.87 34.95
C GLU A 249 -10.43 11.38 35.75
N TYR A 250 -11.03 12.51 35.35
CA TYR A 250 -12.19 13.10 36.01
C TYR A 250 -13.52 12.39 35.67
N LEU A 251 -13.54 11.45 34.73
CA LEU A 251 -14.74 10.71 34.35
C LEU A 251 -15.07 9.56 35.32
N PRO A 252 -16.36 9.28 35.59
CA PRO A 252 -16.75 8.15 36.42
C PRO A 252 -16.30 6.80 35.87
N THR A 253 -15.74 5.95 36.74
CA THR A 253 -15.20 4.61 36.40
C THR A 253 -16.17 3.72 35.64
N HIS A 254 -17.48 3.77 35.97
CA HIS A 254 -18.50 2.98 35.27
C HIS A 254 -18.64 3.39 33.81
N PHE A 255 -18.59 4.70 33.51
CA PHE A 255 -18.65 5.19 32.14
C PHE A 255 -17.40 4.75 31.35
N LEU A 256 -16.21 4.90 31.95
CA LEU A 256 -14.96 4.42 31.35
C LEU A 256 -14.99 2.92 31.06
N PHE A 257 -15.54 2.11 31.98
CA PHE A 257 -15.73 0.68 31.75
C PHE A 257 -16.64 0.38 30.56
N GLN A 258 -17.73 1.13 30.38
CA GLN A 258 -18.60 0.99 29.21
C GLN A 258 -17.86 1.36 27.91
N ILE A 259 -17.02 2.41 27.92
CA ILE A 259 -16.16 2.75 26.78
C ILE A 259 -15.21 1.59 26.46
N SER A 260 -14.50 1.03 27.46
CA SER A 260 -13.56 -0.07 27.26
C SER A 260 -14.24 -1.34 26.74
N LYS A 261 -15.43 -1.67 27.25
CA LYS A 261 -16.22 -2.79 26.72
C LYS A 261 -16.56 -2.58 25.25
N LYS A 262 -17.02 -1.37 24.87
CA LYS A 262 -17.38 -1.06 23.49
C LYS A 262 -16.17 -1.06 22.56
N GLU A 263 -15.01 -0.62 23.04
CA GLU A 263 -13.75 -0.71 22.29
C GLU A 263 -13.41 -2.16 21.95
N SER A 264 -13.52 -3.07 22.92
CA SER A 264 -13.35 -4.51 22.71
C SER A 264 -14.34 -5.06 21.69
N ASP A 265 -15.63 -4.74 21.82
CA ASP A 265 -16.68 -5.21 20.91
C ASP A 265 -16.40 -4.77 19.45
N LYS A 266 -16.01 -3.50 19.25
CA LYS A 266 -15.64 -2.98 17.91
C LYS A 266 -14.38 -3.65 17.36
N VAL A 267 -13.41 -4.01 18.21
CA VAL A 267 -12.21 -4.75 17.79
C VAL A 267 -12.59 -6.16 17.31
N ASP A 268 -13.49 -6.83 18.01
CA ASP A 268 -13.93 -8.18 17.63
C ASP A 268 -14.80 -8.18 16.36
N GLU A 269 -15.62 -7.15 16.16
CA GLU A 269 -16.38 -6.94 14.92
C GLU A 269 -15.45 -6.68 13.72
N MET A 270 -14.42 -5.85 13.89
CA MET A 270 -13.40 -5.61 12.86
C MET A 270 -12.65 -6.89 12.47
N LYS A 271 -12.31 -7.75 13.45
CA LYS A 271 -11.67 -9.05 13.16
C LYS A 271 -12.58 -9.94 12.31
N LYS A 272 -13.88 -10.00 12.63
CA LYS A 272 -14.86 -10.76 11.84
C LYS A 272 -15.01 -10.23 10.42
N LEU A 273 -15.04 -8.90 10.24
CA LEU A 273 -15.08 -8.26 8.93
C LEU A 273 -13.81 -8.53 8.12
N GLN A 274 -12.64 -8.49 8.78
CA GLN A 274 -11.38 -8.82 8.13
C GLN A 274 -11.34 -10.28 7.67
N GLU A 275 -11.76 -11.21 8.52
CA GLU A 275 -11.86 -12.64 8.17
C GLU A 275 -12.84 -12.85 6.99
N LYS A 276 -13.98 -12.15 6.98
CA LYS A 276 -14.92 -12.20 5.86
C LYS A 276 -14.31 -11.67 4.57
N LEU A 277 -13.59 -10.55 4.61
CA LEU A 277 -12.93 -9.96 3.46
C LEU A 277 -11.80 -10.85 2.92
N GLU A 278 -11.03 -11.49 3.80
CA GLU A 278 -10.00 -12.47 3.41
C GLU A 278 -10.63 -13.68 2.71
N ASN A 279 -11.76 -14.17 3.20
CA ASN A 279 -12.52 -15.25 2.57
C ASN A 279 -13.08 -14.85 1.20
N GLU A 280 -13.66 -13.65 1.06
CA GLU A 280 -14.18 -13.14 -0.21
C GLU A 280 -13.06 -13.00 -1.27
N LYS A 281 -11.91 -12.42 -0.88
CA LYS A 281 -10.73 -12.34 -1.76
C LYS A 281 -10.23 -13.71 -2.21
N LYS A 282 -10.25 -14.70 -1.32
CA LYS A 282 -9.84 -16.07 -1.63
C LYS A 282 -10.74 -16.68 -2.71
N ILE A 283 -12.07 -16.49 -2.59
CA ILE A 283 -13.05 -16.94 -3.59
C ILE A 283 -12.82 -16.25 -4.95
N GLU A 284 -12.55 -14.95 -4.94
CA GLU A 284 -12.32 -14.19 -6.18
C GLU A 284 -11.04 -14.64 -6.90
N ILE A 285 -9.96 -14.88 -6.16
CA ILE A 285 -8.72 -15.45 -6.71
C ILE A 285 -8.99 -16.82 -7.33
N GLU A 286 -9.69 -17.70 -6.61
CA GLU A 286 -10.02 -19.06 -7.09
C GLU A 286 -10.88 -19.01 -8.36
N LYS A 287 -11.80 -18.05 -8.46
CA LYS A 287 -12.60 -17.83 -9.67
C LYS A 287 -11.74 -17.42 -10.87
N VAL A 288 -10.83 -16.46 -10.68
CA VAL A 288 -9.91 -15.99 -11.74
C VAL A 288 -8.94 -17.10 -12.18
N GLU A 289 -8.43 -17.89 -11.24
CA GLU A 289 -7.57 -19.04 -11.55
C GLU A 289 -8.31 -20.09 -12.39
N ASN A 290 -9.56 -20.38 -12.04
CA ASN A 290 -10.40 -21.31 -12.81
C ASN A 290 -10.73 -20.78 -14.22
N GLU A 291 -11.05 -19.50 -14.37
CA GLU A 291 -11.30 -18.87 -15.68
C GLU A 291 -10.06 -18.93 -16.57
N LYS A 292 -8.87 -18.60 -16.04
CA LYS A 292 -7.61 -18.71 -16.78
C LYS A 292 -7.30 -20.15 -17.18
N LYS A 293 -7.59 -21.12 -16.31
CA LYS A 293 -7.38 -22.54 -16.62
C LYS A 293 -8.24 -23.00 -17.80
N ILE A 294 -9.50 -22.57 -17.85
CA ILE A 294 -10.40 -22.84 -18.99
C ILE A 294 -9.87 -22.19 -20.28
N GLU A 295 -9.36 -20.95 -20.21
CA GLU A 295 -8.83 -20.24 -21.37
C GLU A 295 -7.55 -20.88 -21.92
N ILE A 296 -6.64 -21.33 -21.04
CA ILE A 296 -5.45 -22.09 -21.41
C ILE A 296 -5.83 -23.40 -22.11
N GLU A 297 -6.77 -24.16 -21.55
CA GLU A 297 -7.23 -25.42 -22.13
C GLU A 297 -7.88 -25.21 -23.51
N LYS A 298 -8.59 -24.09 -23.70
CA LYS A 298 -9.14 -23.71 -25.02
C LYS A 298 -8.02 -23.41 -26.04
N MET A 299 -7.02 -22.62 -25.65
CA MET A 299 -5.89 -22.29 -26.53
C MET A 299 -5.05 -23.52 -26.89
N GLU A 300 -4.83 -24.44 -25.94
CA GLU A 300 -4.11 -25.70 -26.18
C GLU A 300 -4.85 -26.58 -27.20
N ASN A 301 -6.17 -26.68 -27.09
CA ASN A 301 -7.00 -27.40 -28.05
C ASN A 301 -6.95 -26.75 -29.45
N GLU A 302 -7.03 -25.43 -29.55
CA GLU A 302 -6.90 -24.71 -30.83
C GLU A 302 -5.51 -24.90 -31.46
N LYS A 303 -4.44 -24.85 -30.66
CA LYS A 303 -3.08 -25.10 -31.11
C LYS A 303 -2.90 -26.53 -31.63
N LYS A 304 -3.51 -27.52 -30.97
CA LYS A 304 -3.48 -28.92 -31.41
C LYS A 304 -4.17 -29.10 -32.77
N ILE A 305 -5.34 -28.49 -32.95
CA ILE A 305 -6.06 -28.48 -34.24
C ILE A 305 -5.21 -27.82 -35.33
N PHE A 306 -4.53 -26.72 -35.03
CA PHE A 306 -3.67 -26.03 -36.00
C PHE A 306 -2.43 -26.85 -36.37
N GLN A 307 -1.81 -27.52 -35.40
CA GLN A 307 -0.68 -28.42 -35.65
C GLN A 307 -1.07 -29.59 -36.55
N GLU A 308 -2.20 -30.25 -36.29
CA GLU A 308 -2.70 -31.34 -37.13
C GLU A 308 -2.98 -30.86 -38.57
N LYS A 309 -3.54 -29.65 -38.75
CA LYS A 309 -3.72 -29.06 -40.08
C LYS A 309 -2.39 -28.83 -40.80
N LEU A 310 -1.41 -28.23 -40.11
CA LEU A 310 -0.10 -27.94 -40.68
C LEU A 310 0.67 -29.23 -41.05
N GLU A 311 0.57 -30.27 -40.23
CA GLU A 311 1.18 -31.58 -40.52
C GLU A 311 0.56 -32.22 -41.75
N ASN A 312 -0.77 -32.16 -41.89
CA ASN A 312 -1.46 -32.67 -43.06
C ASN A 312 -1.09 -31.90 -44.33
N GLU A 313 -1.02 -30.57 -44.28
CA GLU A 313 -0.59 -29.73 -45.41
C GLU A 313 0.85 -30.04 -45.83
N LYS A 314 1.78 -30.13 -44.86
CA LYS A 314 3.18 -30.51 -45.12
C LYS A 314 3.28 -31.90 -45.74
N LYS A 315 2.46 -32.86 -45.29
CA LYS A 315 2.46 -34.22 -45.84
C LYS A 315 2.06 -34.22 -47.32
N ILE A 316 1.04 -33.44 -47.68
CA ILE A 316 0.61 -33.27 -49.07
C ILE A 316 1.71 -32.61 -49.92
N GLU A 317 2.38 -31.58 -49.37
CA GLU A 317 3.45 -30.87 -50.07
C GLU A 317 4.70 -31.75 -50.29
N ILE A 318 5.08 -32.54 -49.27
CA ILE A 318 6.16 -33.53 -49.37
C ILE A 318 5.84 -34.56 -50.44
N GLU A 319 4.63 -35.13 -50.44
CA GLU A 319 4.22 -36.13 -51.42
C GLU A 319 4.22 -35.57 -52.85
N LYS A 320 3.88 -34.28 -53.03
CA LYS A 320 3.99 -33.59 -54.31
C LYS A 320 5.45 -33.42 -54.75
N VAL A 321 6.32 -32.96 -53.86
CA VAL A 321 7.76 -32.76 -54.12
C VAL A 321 8.46 -34.10 -54.39
N GLU A 322 8.11 -35.17 -53.68
CA GLU A 322 8.67 -36.51 -53.91
C GLU A 322 8.29 -37.03 -55.29
N ASN A 323 7.05 -36.84 -55.73
CA ASN A 323 6.63 -37.21 -57.07
C ASN A 323 7.32 -36.39 -58.17
N GLU A 324 7.49 -35.08 -57.97
CA GLU A 324 8.23 -34.20 -58.90
C GLU A 324 9.72 -34.59 -58.98
N LYS A 325 10.37 -34.82 -57.83
CA LYS A 325 11.76 -35.29 -57.76
C LYS A 325 11.93 -36.66 -58.37
N LYS A 326 10.97 -37.57 -58.23
CA LYS A 326 11.03 -38.91 -58.86
C LYS A 326 11.06 -38.81 -60.38
N ILE A 327 10.26 -37.91 -60.97
CA ILE A 327 10.28 -37.61 -62.41
C ILE A 327 11.61 -36.98 -62.83
N GLU A 328 12.15 -36.08 -62.01
CA GLU A 328 13.42 -35.40 -62.29
C GLU A 328 14.64 -36.33 -62.14
N ILE A 329 14.64 -37.24 -61.17
CA ILE A 329 15.64 -38.30 -61.00
C ILE A 329 15.62 -39.24 -62.21
N GLU A 330 14.44 -39.61 -62.71
CA GLU A 330 14.34 -40.44 -63.92
C GLU A 330 14.92 -39.74 -65.16
N LYS A 331 14.74 -38.41 -65.28
CA LYS A 331 15.41 -37.60 -66.31
C LYS A 331 16.92 -37.52 -66.09
N MET A 332 17.35 -37.26 -64.86
CA MET A 332 18.77 -37.17 -64.50
C MET A 332 19.50 -38.50 -64.62
N GLU A 333 18.87 -39.65 -64.37
CA GLU A 333 19.48 -40.97 -64.59
C GLU A 333 19.68 -41.26 -66.07
N ASN A 334 18.75 -40.80 -66.92
CA ASN A 334 18.90 -40.85 -68.37
C ASN A 334 20.01 -39.91 -68.87
N GLU A 335 20.14 -38.71 -68.30
CA GLU A 335 21.25 -37.81 -68.59
C GLU A 335 22.59 -38.26 -67.99
N LYS A 336 22.58 -38.87 -66.80
CA LYS A 336 23.74 -39.45 -66.12
C LYS A 336 24.28 -40.63 -66.91
N LYS A 337 23.44 -41.51 -67.47
CA LYS A 337 23.88 -42.54 -68.44
C LYS A 337 24.53 -41.90 -69.68
N LYS A 338 24.04 -40.74 -70.12
CA LYS A 338 24.63 -39.97 -71.23
C LYS A 338 25.98 -39.36 -70.83
N PHE A 339 26.08 -38.84 -69.60
CA PHE A 339 27.27 -38.21 -69.04
C PHE A 339 28.34 -39.22 -68.62
N GLU A 340 27.99 -40.39 -68.09
CA GLU A 340 28.91 -41.49 -67.78
C GLU A 340 29.58 -42.02 -69.05
N ASN A 341 28.84 -42.11 -70.17
CA ASN A 341 29.42 -42.41 -71.48
C ASN A 341 30.39 -41.32 -71.97
N ILE A 342 30.16 -40.06 -71.61
CA ILE A 342 31.05 -38.91 -71.93
C ILE A 342 32.23 -38.82 -70.95
N LEU A 343 32.03 -39.17 -69.68
CA LEU A 343 33.04 -39.14 -68.61
C LEU A 343 34.04 -40.29 -68.77
N ILE A 344 33.59 -41.46 -69.25
CA ILE A 344 34.46 -42.58 -69.66
C ILE A 344 35.32 -42.18 -70.88
N GLN A 345 34.78 -41.38 -71.80
CA GLN A 345 35.53 -40.77 -72.92
C GLN A 345 36.51 -39.67 -72.48
N LYS A 346 36.22 -38.94 -71.39
CA LYS A 346 37.07 -37.85 -70.90
C LYS A 346 38.11 -38.28 -69.86
N MET A 347 37.85 -39.31 -69.07
CA MET A 347 38.85 -39.88 -68.13
C MET A 347 39.98 -40.64 -68.84
N THR A 348 39.86 -40.92 -70.15
CA THR A 348 40.98 -41.38 -71.00
C THR A 348 41.90 -40.24 -71.47
N SER A 349 41.57 -38.98 -71.17
CA SER A 349 42.35 -37.80 -71.55
C SER A 349 42.52 -36.84 -70.38
N ASN A 350 43.71 -36.85 -69.80
CA ASN A 350 44.32 -35.78 -68.97
C ASN A 350 43.74 -35.46 -67.59
N GLN A 351 44.46 -35.99 -66.59
CA GLN A 351 45.26 -35.28 -65.56
C GLN A 351 44.87 -33.85 -65.08
N ASN A 352 44.89 -33.74 -63.75
CA ASN A 352 45.25 -32.61 -62.87
C ASN A 352 44.12 -31.80 -62.17
N ASN A 353 43.97 -32.16 -60.89
CA ASN A 353 44.03 -31.36 -59.67
C ASN A 353 43.11 -30.14 -59.39
N ASP A 354 42.36 -30.33 -58.29
CA ASP A 354 42.29 -29.48 -57.08
C ASP A 354 42.02 -27.99 -57.22
N GLN A 355 40.76 -27.58 -56.97
CA GLN A 355 40.45 -26.29 -56.31
C GLN A 355 38.97 -26.13 -55.87
N SER A 356 38.36 -27.13 -55.24
CA SER A 356 36.92 -27.07 -54.85
C SER A 356 36.63 -26.89 -53.36
N PHE A 357 37.64 -26.67 -52.51
CA PHE A 357 37.43 -26.58 -51.05
C PHE A 357 37.61 -25.20 -50.41
N SER A 358 38.11 -24.18 -51.13
CA SER A 358 38.42 -22.86 -50.54
C SER A 358 37.33 -21.79 -50.70
N VAL A 359 36.20 -22.12 -51.32
CA VAL A 359 35.16 -21.12 -51.67
C VAL A 359 34.02 -21.07 -50.64
N PHE A 360 33.87 -22.10 -49.81
CA PHE A 360 32.75 -22.19 -48.85
C PHE A 360 32.99 -21.51 -47.50
N SER A 361 34.23 -21.11 -47.15
CA SER A 361 34.50 -20.44 -45.86
C SER A 361 34.46 -18.90 -45.93
N ASN A 362 34.67 -18.29 -47.10
CA ASN A 362 34.86 -16.84 -47.20
C ASN A 362 33.57 -16.03 -47.41
N LEU A 363 32.47 -16.66 -47.85
CA LEU A 363 31.23 -15.93 -48.15
C LEU A 363 30.40 -15.53 -46.91
N PHE A 364 30.71 -16.09 -45.73
CA PHE A 364 29.94 -15.85 -44.50
C PHE A 364 30.52 -14.70 -43.64
N GLN A 365 31.74 -14.25 -43.92
CA GLN A 365 32.50 -13.34 -43.05
C GLN A 365 32.38 -11.86 -43.46
N GLU A 366 32.09 -11.56 -44.72
CA GLU A 366 32.12 -10.17 -45.24
C GLU A 366 30.82 -9.38 -45.07
N PHE A 367 29.67 -10.01 -44.78
CA PHE A 367 28.37 -9.32 -44.83
C PHE A 367 27.96 -8.57 -43.54
N TYR A 368 28.67 -8.74 -42.41
CA TYR A 368 28.27 -8.15 -41.11
C TYR A 368 29.33 -7.31 -40.38
N LEU A 369 30.55 -7.20 -40.93
CA LEU A 369 31.68 -6.49 -40.29
C LEU A 369 31.76 -4.99 -40.59
N SER A 370 30.78 -4.40 -41.29
CA SER A 370 30.83 -2.98 -41.72
C SER A 370 30.16 -1.98 -40.78
N ASN A 371 29.72 -2.38 -39.57
CA ASN A 371 29.02 -1.50 -38.64
C ASN A 371 29.93 -1.08 -37.48
N GLU A 372 30.04 0.23 -37.23
CA GLU A 372 30.95 0.90 -36.28
C GLU A 372 30.83 0.47 -34.80
N ASP A 373 29.89 -0.42 -34.44
CA ASP A 373 29.57 -0.82 -33.05
C ASP A 373 29.73 -2.34 -32.77
N THR A 374 30.61 -3.04 -33.51
CA THR A 374 30.96 -4.45 -33.23
C THR A 374 32.12 -4.52 -32.23
N ILE A 375 31.91 -5.18 -31.09
CA ILE A 375 32.98 -5.47 -30.12
C ILE A 375 33.57 -6.84 -30.45
N GLU A 376 34.89 -6.90 -30.67
CA GLU A 376 35.62 -8.15 -30.87
C GLU A 376 36.57 -8.43 -29.69
N ILE A 377 36.44 -9.63 -29.12
CA ILE A 377 37.32 -10.12 -28.04
C ILE A 377 38.27 -11.15 -28.66
N THR A 378 39.53 -10.78 -28.83
CA THR A 378 40.59 -11.64 -29.40
C THR A 378 41.61 -12.12 -28.36
N ASN A 379 41.64 -11.48 -27.19
CA ASN A 379 42.50 -11.80 -26.05
C ASN A 379 41.67 -11.81 -24.77
N THR A 380 42.27 -12.11 -23.62
CA THR A 380 41.61 -11.96 -22.32
C THR A 380 41.25 -10.49 -22.06
N GLN A 381 39.97 -10.21 -21.88
CA GLN A 381 39.46 -8.89 -21.51
C GLN A 381 38.57 -8.99 -20.27
N GLU A 382 38.86 -8.13 -19.29
CA GLU A 382 37.98 -7.93 -18.14
C GLU A 382 37.05 -6.75 -18.43
N MET A 383 35.74 -6.99 -18.40
CA MET A 383 34.73 -5.96 -18.56
C MET A 383 33.73 -6.05 -17.41
N ASN A 384 33.32 -4.90 -16.88
CA ASN A 384 32.52 -4.81 -15.65
C ASN A 384 31.18 -4.14 -15.92
N GLY A 385 30.10 -4.67 -15.34
CA GLY A 385 28.77 -4.06 -15.41
C GLY A 385 28.00 -4.43 -16.68
N GLU A 386 27.37 -3.42 -17.29
CA GLU A 386 26.50 -3.59 -18.47
C GLU A 386 27.21 -3.08 -19.74
N ILE A 387 27.32 -3.95 -20.74
CA ILE A 387 27.92 -3.69 -22.04
C ILE A 387 26.81 -3.62 -23.07
N ASN A 388 26.74 -2.51 -23.80
CA ASN A 388 25.80 -2.30 -24.90
C ASN A 388 26.59 -2.21 -26.21
N CYS A 389 26.26 -3.05 -27.19
CA CYS A 389 26.89 -3.04 -28.51
C CYS A 389 25.89 -3.41 -29.61
N ASN A 390 26.29 -3.28 -30.87
CA ASN A 390 25.49 -3.81 -31.97
C ASN A 390 25.69 -5.33 -32.10
N ASN A 391 26.96 -5.74 -32.10
CA ASN A 391 27.39 -7.13 -32.16
C ASN A 391 28.49 -7.38 -31.11
N LEU A 392 28.53 -8.57 -30.51
CA LEU A 392 29.69 -9.05 -29.76
C LEU A 392 30.20 -10.32 -30.42
N ILE A 393 31.50 -10.38 -30.71
CA ILE A 393 32.17 -11.58 -31.21
C ILE A 393 33.33 -11.93 -30.29
N ILE A 394 33.29 -13.10 -29.68
CA ILE A 394 34.42 -13.68 -28.95
C ILE A 394 35.12 -14.64 -29.89
N ARG A 395 36.28 -14.22 -30.38
CA ARG A 395 37.09 -14.95 -31.34
C ARG A 395 37.79 -16.13 -30.67
N ASN A 396 38.30 -17.06 -31.47
CA ASN A 396 39.18 -18.12 -30.96
C ASN A 396 40.36 -17.54 -30.16
N GLY A 397 40.55 -18.00 -28.91
CA GLY A 397 41.56 -17.49 -27.98
C GLY A 397 41.12 -16.27 -27.16
N GLY A 398 40.00 -15.63 -27.52
CA GLY A 398 39.39 -14.56 -26.74
C GLY A 398 38.73 -15.07 -25.48
N VAL A 399 38.98 -14.40 -24.34
CA VAL A 399 38.36 -14.73 -23.05
C VAL A 399 37.72 -13.47 -22.48
N LEU A 400 36.40 -13.46 -22.33
CA LEU A 400 35.69 -12.38 -21.65
C LEU A 400 35.43 -12.77 -20.19
N THR A 401 35.85 -11.91 -19.26
CA THR A 401 35.67 -12.11 -17.82
C THR A 401 35.26 -10.81 -17.11
N VAL A 402 35.05 -10.90 -15.81
CA VAL A 402 34.64 -9.79 -14.94
C VAL A 402 35.54 -9.73 -13.71
N LYS A 403 35.70 -8.54 -13.14
CA LYS A 403 36.29 -8.36 -11.82
C LYS A 403 35.57 -9.26 -10.83
N ALA A 404 36.30 -10.03 -10.03
CA ALA A 404 35.70 -10.85 -8.98
C ALA A 404 35.00 -9.97 -7.91
N TRP A 405 33.98 -10.50 -7.25
CA TRP A 405 33.32 -9.83 -6.13
C TRP A 405 34.32 -9.50 -5.01
N ASP A 406 34.44 -8.22 -4.67
CA ASP A 406 35.33 -7.72 -3.63
C ASP A 406 34.64 -7.43 -2.28
N GLY A 407 33.34 -7.69 -2.19
CA GLY A 407 32.48 -7.31 -1.06
C GLY A 407 31.56 -6.13 -1.35
N ASN A 408 31.86 -5.34 -2.37
CA ASN A 408 31.08 -4.17 -2.75
C ASN A 408 30.63 -4.23 -4.22
N SER A 409 31.49 -4.72 -5.11
CA SER A 409 31.29 -4.70 -6.56
C SER A 409 31.97 -5.90 -7.24
N GLY A 410 31.57 -6.19 -8.47
CA GLY A 410 32.14 -7.27 -9.29
C GLY A 410 31.23 -8.49 -9.38
N GLY A 411 31.69 -9.50 -10.12
CA GLY A 411 31.04 -10.79 -10.30
C GLY A 411 29.88 -10.81 -11.27
N VAL A 412 29.36 -9.65 -11.71
CA VAL A 412 28.20 -9.56 -12.61
C VAL A 412 28.62 -9.00 -13.97
N LEU A 413 28.29 -9.72 -15.04
CA LEU A 413 28.46 -9.28 -16.42
C LEU A 413 27.11 -9.31 -17.15
N LYS A 414 26.70 -8.16 -17.68
CA LYS A 414 25.49 -8.06 -18.52
C LYS A 414 25.90 -7.59 -19.91
N ILE A 415 25.56 -8.36 -20.94
CA ILE A 415 25.84 -8.01 -22.33
C ILE A 415 24.52 -7.90 -23.07
N LYS A 416 24.29 -6.75 -23.67
CA LYS A 416 23.13 -6.46 -24.53
C LYS A 416 23.62 -6.08 -25.92
N ALA A 417 23.51 -7.02 -26.85
CA ALA A 417 23.81 -6.79 -28.26
C ALA A 417 22.52 -6.59 -29.04
N LYS A 418 22.43 -5.55 -29.88
CA LYS A 418 21.21 -5.29 -30.67
C LYS A 418 20.92 -6.41 -31.68
N SER A 419 21.95 -6.99 -32.28
CA SER A 419 21.80 -8.00 -33.33
C SER A 419 22.28 -9.37 -32.86
N MET A 420 23.59 -9.54 -32.64
CA MET A 420 24.17 -10.88 -32.48
C MET A 420 25.29 -10.95 -31.45
N ILE A 421 25.29 -12.06 -30.71
CA ILE A 421 26.42 -12.48 -29.88
C ILE A 421 26.94 -13.79 -30.46
N ILE A 422 28.20 -13.81 -30.88
CA ILE A 422 28.88 -15.01 -31.36
C ILE A 422 30.03 -15.34 -30.42
N ILE A 423 30.07 -16.57 -29.94
CA ILE A 423 31.24 -17.15 -29.27
C ILE A 423 31.76 -18.23 -30.22
N GLU A 424 32.90 -17.95 -30.86
CA GLU A 424 33.53 -18.89 -31.78
C GLU A 424 34.09 -20.10 -31.03
N LYS A 425 34.39 -21.16 -31.77
CA LYS A 425 35.11 -22.31 -31.22
C LYS A 425 36.48 -21.85 -30.70
N GLY A 426 36.76 -22.12 -29.42
CA GLY A 426 37.96 -21.65 -28.73
C GLY A 426 37.82 -20.25 -28.11
N GLY A 427 36.71 -19.54 -28.32
CA GLY A 427 36.33 -18.35 -27.59
C GLY A 427 35.60 -18.70 -26.29
N LYS A 428 35.75 -17.87 -25.25
CA LYS A 428 35.25 -18.20 -23.91
C LYS A 428 34.69 -16.99 -23.15
N ILE A 429 33.59 -17.20 -22.43
CA ILE A 429 33.12 -16.32 -21.35
C ILE A 429 33.36 -17.06 -20.03
N ASP A 430 34.25 -16.53 -19.17
CA ASP A 430 34.62 -17.17 -17.91
C ASP A 430 34.38 -16.27 -16.71
N LEU A 431 33.33 -16.59 -15.97
CA LEU A 431 32.96 -16.00 -14.69
C LEU A 431 33.15 -17.00 -13.54
N SER A 432 33.94 -18.05 -13.72
CA SER A 432 34.20 -19.03 -12.67
C SER A 432 34.93 -18.37 -11.48
N GLY A 433 34.46 -18.64 -10.26
CA GLY A 433 35.04 -18.06 -9.04
C GLY A 433 34.86 -16.55 -8.85
N LYS A 434 34.09 -15.88 -9.73
CA LYS A 434 33.90 -14.42 -9.69
C LYS A 434 32.75 -13.97 -8.76
N GLY A 435 32.01 -14.91 -8.19
CA GLY A 435 30.89 -14.69 -7.27
C GLY A 435 31.31 -14.43 -5.84
N TYR A 436 30.40 -14.64 -4.89
CA TYR A 436 30.64 -14.33 -3.48
C TYR A 436 31.84 -15.09 -2.91
N ARG A 437 32.59 -14.43 -2.02
CA ARG A 437 33.84 -14.95 -1.48
C ARG A 437 33.60 -16.18 -0.59
N GLY A 438 34.47 -17.18 -0.73
CA GLY A 438 34.53 -18.25 0.26
C GLY A 438 35.04 -17.76 1.61
N GLY A 439 34.74 -18.52 2.67
CA GLY A 439 35.17 -18.22 4.03
C GLY A 439 36.69 -18.15 4.12
N ASP A 440 37.19 -17.09 4.75
CA ASP A 440 38.63 -16.85 4.89
C ASP A 440 39.32 -17.97 5.71
N ALA A 441 40.53 -18.35 5.31
CA ALA A 441 41.41 -19.17 6.13
C ALA A 441 42.07 -18.29 7.20
N VAL A 442 42.08 -18.74 8.47
CA VAL A 442 42.76 -18.01 9.56
C VAL A 442 44.15 -18.63 9.80
N PRO A 443 45.26 -17.85 9.82
CA PRO A 443 46.62 -18.38 9.80
C PRO A 443 47.13 -19.11 11.06
N GLN A 444 46.48 -19.03 12.23
CA GLN A 444 47.00 -19.66 13.46
C GLN A 444 45.89 -20.19 14.39
N CYS A 445 46.15 -21.37 14.97
CA CYS A 445 45.20 -22.26 15.66
C CYS A 445 44.67 -21.82 17.02
N LEU A 446 45.17 -20.76 17.64
CA LEU A 446 44.89 -20.57 19.06
C LEU A 446 43.64 -19.71 19.36
N ASN A 447 43.15 -18.88 18.42
CA ASN A 447 41.96 -18.05 18.64
C ASN A 447 41.16 -17.73 17.36
N GLY A 448 41.63 -18.15 16.19
CA GLY A 448 40.97 -17.84 14.92
C GLY A 448 39.81 -18.77 14.66
N LYS A 449 38.57 -18.27 14.58
CA LYS A 449 37.41 -19.08 14.19
C LYS A 449 37.33 -19.20 12.66
N ALA A 450 36.98 -20.38 12.15
CA ALA A 450 36.66 -20.53 10.73
C ALA A 450 35.47 -19.65 10.35
N LYS A 451 35.28 -19.39 9.07
CA LYS A 451 34.31 -18.41 8.57
C LYS A 451 33.33 -19.05 7.61
N GLN A 452 32.09 -18.62 7.72
CA GLN A 452 31.06 -18.96 6.74
C GLN A 452 31.43 -18.31 5.40
N GLY A 453 30.96 -18.91 4.30
CA GLY A 453 30.99 -18.27 3.00
C GLY A 453 30.09 -17.03 2.94
N GLU A 454 30.46 -16.09 2.08
CA GLU A 454 29.61 -14.96 1.74
C GLU A 454 28.46 -15.40 0.82
N SER A 455 27.33 -14.71 0.91
CA SER A 455 26.16 -14.92 0.06
C SER A 455 25.43 -13.60 -0.18
N PHE A 456 24.24 -13.65 -0.79
CA PHE A 456 23.34 -12.51 -0.91
C PHE A 456 22.99 -11.86 0.45
N ASN A 457 23.15 -12.59 1.56
CA ASN A 457 22.95 -12.09 2.92
C ASN A 457 24.12 -11.25 3.44
N GLY A 458 25.18 -11.07 2.64
CA GLY A 458 26.39 -10.35 3.01
C GLY A 458 27.46 -11.28 3.61
N ARG A 459 28.50 -10.66 4.21
CA ARG A 459 29.67 -11.38 4.73
C ARG A 459 29.29 -12.32 5.87
N GLY A 460 29.76 -13.56 5.79
CA GLY A 460 29.51 -14.61 6.78
C GLY A 460 30.22 -14.37 8.12
N GLY A 461 29.63 -14.95 9.18
CA GLY A 461 30.18 -14.97 10.53
C GLY A 461 31.09 -16.19 10.77
N ASP A 462 31.05 -16.74 11.98
CA ASP A 462 31.90 -17.85 12.42
C ASP A 462 31.13 -19.08 12.91
N LEU A 463 29.87 -19.20 12.48
CA LEU A 463 28.95 -20.27 12.87
C LEU A 463 29.06 -21.47 11.92
N GLN A 464 28.79 -22.67 12.44
CA GLN A 464 28.69 -23.90 11.66
C GLN A 464 27.44 -23.96 10.79
N ASP A 465 26.39 -23.26 11.16
CA ASP A 465 25.20 -23.11 10.32
C ASP A 465 25.56 -22.35 9.05
N THR A 466 24.69 -22.40 8.06
CA THR A 466 24.87 -21.65 6.82
C THR A 466 24.67 -20.14 7.01
N ASN A 467 25.35 -19.31 6.21
CA ASN A 467 24.99 -17.91 5.98
C ASN A 467 24.02 -17.81 4.80
N LYS A 468 22.81 -18.35 4.96
CA LYS A 468 21.80 -18.50 3.89
C LYS A 468 22.31 -19.37 2.73
N GLY A 469 22.84 -18.74 1.68
CA GLY A 469 23.51 -19.46 0.60
C GLY A 469 24.96 -19.81 0.91
N GLY A 470 25.60 -19.11 1.85
CA GLY A 470 27.02 -19.28 2.15
C GLY A 470 27.25 -20.53 2.99
N GLY A 471 28.25 -21.34 2.64
CA GLY A 471 28.57 -22.55 3.39
C GLY A 471 28.98 -22.26 4.83
N GLY A 472 28.61 -23.13 5.75
CA GLY A 472 28.89 -23.01 7.19
C GLY A 472 30.37 -23.18 7.54
N ALA A 473 30.81 -22.50 8.60
CA ALA A 473 32.19 -22.57 9.07
C ALA A 473 32.53 -23.92 9.70
N GLY A 474 33.76 -24.39 9.52
CA GLY A 474 34.26 -25.54 10.27
C GLY A 474 34.43 -25.24 11.77
N LEU A 475 34.07 -26.18 12.63
CA LEU A 475 34.36 -26.10 14.07
C LEU A 475 35.75 -26.67 14.42
N GLY A 476 36.47 -25.95 15.28
CA GLY A 476 37.62 -26.48 16.00
C GLY A 476 37.37 -26.54 17.49
N SER A 477 37.73 -27.65 18.14
CA SER A 477 37.89 -27.67 19.60
C SER A 477 39.00 -28.64 19.95
N GLY A 478 39.94 -28.15 20.78
CA GLY A 478 41.32 -28.64 20.92
C GLY A 478 41.52 -30.15 21.11
N ASN A 479 40.52 -30.89 21.61
CA ASN A 479 40.65 -32.33 21.90
C ASN A 479 39.94 -33.28 20.92
N PHE A 480 39.15 -32.78 19.95
CA PHE A 480 38.33 -33.67 19.10
C PHE A 480 38.30 -33.29 17.61
N GLY A 481 39.49 -33.12 17.02
CA GLY A 481 39.66 -33.00 15.57
C GLY A 481 39.13 -31.70 14.92
N GLY A 482 39.52 -31.48 13.66
CA GLY A 482 39.05 -30.39 12.82
C GLY A 482 37.81 -30.75 11.99
N ILE A 483 36.91 -29.79 11.78
CA ILE A 483 35.73 -29.92 10.92
C ILE A 483 35.93 -29.12 9.62
N GLY A 484 35.55 -29.71 8.48
CA GLY A 484 35.55 -29.05 7.18
C GLY A 484 34.50 -27.96 7.05
N GLY A 485 34.64 -27.08 6.07
CA GLY A 485 33.62 -26.08 5.77
C GLY A 485 32.50 -26.67 4.92
N GLY A 486 31.26 -26.22 5.13
CA GLY A 486 30.13 -26.59 4.27
C GLY A 486 30.26 -25.97 2.87
N GLY A 487 29.72 -26.62 1.84
CA GLY A 487 29.69 -26.05 0.49
C GLY A 487 28.71 -24.89 0.36
N GLY A 488 28.96 -23.94 -0.53
CA GLY A 488 27.98 -22.88 -0.85
C GLY A 488 26.77 -23.47 -1.58
N GLY A 489 25.58 -22.89 -1.40
CA GLY A 489 24.35 -23.23 -2.12
C GLY A 489 23.87 -22.09 -3.01
N TYR A 490 23.17 -22.43 -4.11
CA TYR A 490 22.40 -21.47 -4.91
C TYR A 490 21.25 -22.15 -5.67
N GLY A 491 21.51 -22.75 -6.84
CA GLY A 491 20.51 -23.47 -7.65
C GLY A 491 20.18 -24.84 -7.07
N THR A 492 21.20 -25.52 -6.56
CA THR A 492 21.05 -26.67 -5.65
C THR A 492 21.66 -26.36 -4.29
N LYS A 493 21.27 -27.14 -3.28
CA LYS A 493 21.86 -27.05 -1.95
C LYS A 493 23.35 -27.41 -2.02
N GLY A 494 24.19 -26.71 -1.26
CA GLY A 494 25.55 -27.14 -0.99
C GLY A 494 25.55 -28.37 -0.08
N GLU A 495 26.57 -29.20 -0.17
CA GLU A 495 26.71 -30.34 0.74
C GLU A 495 27.22 -29.88 2.11
N ASP A 496 26.73 -30.54 3.17
CA ASP A 496 27.36 -30.47 4.49
C ASP A 496 28.78 -31.03 4.39
N SER A 497 29.72 -30.50 5.18
CA SER A 497 31.03 -31.13 5.30
C SER A 497 30.92 -32.51 5.92
N GLU A 498 31.94 -33.35 5.70
CA GLU A 498 31.98 -34.65 6.37
C GLU A 498 32.00 -34.47 7.90
N PRO A 499 31.22 -35.25 8.67
CA PRO A 499 31.27 -35.19 10.12
C PRO A 499 32.61 -35.76 10.62
N ASN A 500 33.11 -35.22 11.73
CA ASN A 500 34.31 -35.77 12.38
C ASN A 500 33.91 -36.64 13.57
N ARG A 501 34.35 -37.90 13.55
CA ARG A 501 34.07 -38.93 14.58
C ARG A 501 35.26 -39.24 15.48
N TYR A 502 36.31 -38.44 15.41
CA TYR A 502 37.57 -38.66 16.12
C TYR A 502 37.36 -38.72 17.65
N ARG A 503 37.99 -39.73 18.29
CA ARG A 503 37.90 -40.01 19.74
C ARG A 503 36.46 -40.10 20.29
N GLY A 504 35.54 -40.65 19.48
CA GLY A 504 34.16 -40.89 19.92
C GLY A 504 33.27 -39.64 19.98
N GLY A 505 33.77 -38.47 19.56
CA GLY A 505 32.94 -37.27 19.43
C GLY A 505 32.10 -37.34 18.16
N ASN A 506 30.78 -37.19 18.23
CA ASN A 506 29.94 -37.08 17.04
C ASN A 506 29.74 -35.60 16.68
N ARG A 507 30.69 -35.02 15.93
CA ARG A 507 30.65 -33.59 15.58
C ARG A 507 30.07 -33.37 14.19
N PRO A 508 28.96 -32.61 14.08
CA PRO A 508 28.39 -32.30 12.78
C PRO A 508 29.35 -31.44 11.95
N GLY A 509 29.30 -31.62 10.64
CA GLY A 509 30.04 -30.83 9.68
C GLY A 509 29.52 -29.39 9.56
N GLY A 510 30.31 -28.52 8.95
CA GLY A 510 29.82 -27.21 8.51
C GLY A 510 28.65 -27.40 7.55
N LYS A 511 27.54 -26.70 7.79
CA LYS A 511 26.30 -26.89 7.02
C LYS A 511 26.44 -26.37 5.58
N GLY A 512 25.94 -27.13 4.62
CA GLY A 512 25.84 -26.72 3.24
C GLY A 512 24.86 -25.55 3.08
N GLY A 513 25.19 -24.63 2.19
CA GLY A 513 24.36 -23.48 1.88
C GLY A 513 23.01 -23.86 1.28
N GLU A 514 21.98 -23.10 1.59
CA GLU A 514 20.62 -23.34 1.11
C GLU A 514 20.42 -22.82 -0.33
N ILE A 515 19.33 -23.30 -0.95
CA ILE A 515 18.85 -22.86 -2.27
C ILE A 515 18.20 -21.48 -2.13
N TYR A 516 18.42 -20.60 -3.11
CA TYR A 516 17.71 -19.30 -3.20
C TYR A 516 17.54 -18.85 -4.66
N GLY A 517 16.81 -17.74 -4.83
CA GLY A 517 16.36 -17.26 -6.13
C GLY A 517 15.31 -18.18 -6.77
N ASP A 518 14.96 -17.88 -8.00
CA ASP A 518 13.96 -18.61 -8.78
C ASP A 518 14.57 -19.23 -10.06
N GLU A 519 13.89 -20.21 -10.64
CA GLU A 519 14.36 -20.94 -11.84
C GLU A 519 14.38 -20.07 -13.10
N LYS A 520 13.58 -19.01 -13.18
CA LYS A 520 13.56 -18.06 -14.32
C LYS A 520 14.66 -17.02 -14.25
N ILE A 521 15.36 -16.92 -13.11
CA ILE A 521 16.38 -15.91 -12.81
C ILE A 521 15.77 -14.51 -12.94
N THR A 522 14.70 -14.23 -12.18
CA THR A 522 14.12 -12.86 -12.11
C THR A 522 15.10 -11.85 -11.53
N GLN A 523 16.05 -12.32 -10.71
CA GLN A 523 17.18 -11.57 -10.21
C GLN A 523 18.48 -12.34 -10.49
N LEU A 524 19.48 -11.65 -11.07
CA LEU A 524 20.81 -12.21 -11.25
C LEU A 524 21.55 -12.28 -9.90
N TYR A 525 21.76 -13.50 -9.41
CA TYR A 525 22.55 -13.75 -8.20
C TYR A 525 23.93 -14.30 -8.53
N LEU A 526 24.93 -13.84 -7.78
CA LEU A 526 26.24 -14.50 -7.72
C LEU A 526 26.10 -15.84 -6.99
N GLY A 527 26.89 -16.83 -7.37
CA GLY A 527 27.07 -18.04 -6.57
C GLY A 527 27.63 -17.68 -5.20
N SER A 528 27.17 -18.37 -4.16
CA SER A 528 27.65 -18.25 -2.78
C SER A 528 29.01 -18.90 -2.60
N GLY A 529 29.81 -18.38 -1.69
CA GLY A 529 31.07 -18.99 -1.27
C GLY A 529 30.86 -20.19 -0.33
N GLY A 530 31.81 -21.12 -0.34
CA GLY A 530 31.89 -22.20 0.65
C GLY A 530 32.46 -21.72 1.98
N GLY A 531 32.23 -22.45 3.07
CA GLY A 531 32.84 -22.15 4.37
C GLY A 531 34.30 -22.59 4.45
N SER A 532 35.11 -21.98 5.31
CA SER A 532 36.45 -22.49 5.60
C SER A 532 36.44 -23.65 6.58
N GLY A 533 37.38 -24.58 6.41
CA GLY A 533 37.63 -25.65 7.38
C GLY A 533 38.28 -25.14 8.66
N HIS A 534 38.37 -25.99 9.67
CA HIS A 534 39.12 -25.72 10.90
C HIS A 534 40.22 -26.78 11.13
N PRO A 535 41.45 -26.37 11.50
CA PRO A 535 42.51 -27.29 11.87
C PRO A 535 42.35 -27.84 13.29
N TYR A 536 42.97 -28.99 13.55
CA TYR A 536 43.19 -29.51 14.90
C TYR A 536 44.33 -28.75 15.63
N TYR A 537 44.41 -28.86 16.96
CA TYR A 537 45.19 -28.02 17.91
C TYR A 537 46.64 -27.63 17.50
N ASN A 538 47.31 -28.43 16.67
CA ASN A 538 48.69 -28.20 16.22
C ASN A 538 48.84 -27.82 14.73
N GLY A 539 47.75 -27.47 14.05
CA GLY A 539 47.80 -27.08 12.64
C GLY A 539 48.30 -25.67 12.37
N GLN A 540 48.72 -25.39 11.14
CA GLN A 540 49.17 -24.05 10.75
C GLN A 540 48.25 -23.40 9.71
N THR A 541 47.35 -24.15 9.06
CA THR A 541 46.60 -23.62 7.90
C THR A 541 45.28 -24.36 7.69
N LYS A 542 44.22 -23.60 7.44
CA LYS A 542 42.87 -24.12 7.17
C LYS A 542 42.60 -24.11 5.67
N GLY A 543 41.80 -25.06 5.17
CA GLY A 543 41.28 -24.95 3.81
C GLY A 543 40.32 -23.77 3.71
N LYS A 544 40.66 -22.75 2.91
CA LYS A 544 39.75 -21.65 2.56
C LYS A 544 38.55 -22.19 1.80
N GLY A 545 37.37 -21.61 2.01
CA GLY A 545 36.22 -21.89 1.17
C GLY A 545 36.43 -21.43 -0.27
N GLY A 546 35.89 -22.15 -1.25
CA GLY A 546 35.90 -21.73 -2.65
C GLY A 546 34.97 -20.54 -2.88
N ASN A 547 35.34 -19.63 -3.77
CA ASN A 547 34.46 -18.54 -4.19
C ASN A 547 33.34 -19.09 -5.09
N GLY A 548 32.16 -18.48 -5.04
CA GLY A 548 31.06 -18.85 -5.94
C GLY A 548 31.29 -18.39 -7.38
N GLY A 549 30.48 -18.88 -8.32
CA GLY A 549 30.50 -18.44 -9.71
C GLY A 549 29.87 -17.05 -9.90
N GLY A 550 30.29 -16.31 -10.92
CA GLY A 550 29.69 -15.01 -11.26
C GLY A 550 28.30 -15.13 -11.88
N ALA A 551 27.67 -14.00 -12.16
CA ALA A 551 26.36 -13.90 -12.79
C ALA A 551 26.46 -13.28 -14.19
N LEU A 552 25.91 -13.98 -15.19
CA LEU A 552 25.96 -13.60 -16.59
C LEU A 552 24.55 -13.38 -17.15
N LEU A 553 24.34 -12.25 -17.83
CA LEU A 553 23.19 -11.99 -18.69
C LEU A 553 23.67 -11.79 -20.13
N LEU A 554 23.13 -12.56 -21.08
CA LEU A 554 23.34 -12.37 -22.51
C LEU A 554 22.00 -12.08 -23.19
N GLU A 555 21.87 -10.89 -23.76
CA GLU A 555 20.69 -10.42 -24.46
C GLU A 555 21.03 -10.05 -25.91
N ALA A 556 20.40 -10.71 -26.89
CA ALA A 556 20.55 -10.38 -28.31
C ALA A 556 19.42 -10.95 -29.17
N ASN A 557 19.22 -10.45 -30.40
CA ASN A 557 18.29 -11.09 -31.33
C ASN A 557 18.69 -12.54 -31.64
N THR A 558 19.99 -12.78 -31.85
CA THR A 558 20.55 -14.12 -32.08
C THR A 558 21.80 -14.33 -31.23
N ILE A 559 21.86 -15.47 -30.53
CA ILE A 559 23.06 -15.91 -29.79
C ILE A 559 23.58 -17.21 -30.42
N ILE A 560 24.86 -17.24 -30.77
CA ILE A 560 25.53 -18.42 -31.31
C ILE A 560 26.70 -18.76 -30.39
N ASN A 561 26.58 -19.85 -29.63
CA ASN A 561 27.65 -20.38 -28.81
C ASN A 561 28.26 -21.62 -29.46
N ASN A 562 29.46 -21.48 -30.03
CA ASN A 562 30.31 -22.58 -30.49
C ASN A 562 31.54 -22.78 -29.58
N GLY A 563 31.69 -21.98 -28.53
CA GLY A 563 32.80 -22.00 -27.59
C GLY A 563 32.35 -22.41 -26.20
N GLU A 564 32.77 -21.66 -25.18
CA GLU A 564 32.56 -22.04 -23.78
C GLU A 564 32.02 -20.89 -22.91
N ILE A 565 31.01 -21.18 -22.09
CA ILE A 565 30.43 -20.22 -21.12
C ILE A 565 30.46 -20.87 -19.73
N TYR A 566 31.16 -20.25 -18.79
CA TYR A 566 31.33 -20.77 -17.44
C TYR A 566 30.97 -19.75 -16.35
N CYS A 567 30.13 -20.17 -15.42
CA CYS A 567 29.84 -19.48 -14.15
C CYS A 567 30.02 -20.48 -12.98
N ASN A 568 31.11 -21.23 -13.00
CA ASN A 568 31.37 -22.32 -12.05
C ASN A 568 31.86 -21.78 -10.69
N GLY A 569 31.50 -22.48 -9.61
CA GLY A 569 32.11 -22.24 -8.29
C GLY A 569 33.51 -22.84 -8.20
N GLU A 570 34.38 -22.24 -7.39
CA GLU A 570 35.73 -22.75 -7.14
C GLU A 570 35.73 -23.91 -6.14
N LYS A 571 36.69 -24.82 -6.32
CA LYS A 571 36.99 -25.86 -5.36
C LYS A 571 37.40 -25.23 -4.02
N GLY A 572 36.91 -25.78 -2.91
CA GLY A 572 37.45 -25.44 -1.59
C GLY A 572 38.91 -25.88 -1.45
N GLU A 573 39.74 -25.10 -0.77
CA GLU A 573 41.15 -25.48 -0.61
C GLU A 573 41.27 -26.74 0.25
N ASP A 574 42.20 -27.60 -0.16
CA ASP A 574 42.56 -28.78 0.62
C ASP A 574 43.24 -28.34 1.94
N GLY A 575 43.06 -29.11 3.00
CA GLY A 575 43.84 -28.90 4.22
C GLY A 575 45.32 -29.19 3.97
N ILE A 576 46.23 -28.50 4.64
CA ILE A 576 47.68 -28.72 4.42
C ILE A 576 48.17 -29.97 5.14
N ASN A 577 48.86 -30.83 4.39
CA ASN A 577 49.46 -32.07 4.88
C ASN A 577 50.49 -31.79 6.01
N GLY A 578 50.51 -32.63 7.06
CA GLY A 578 51.37 -32.44 8.23
C GLY A 578 50.84 -31.48 9.31
N THR A 579 49.74 -30.75 9.03
CA THR A 579 49.18 -29.73 9.93
C THR A 579 47.78 -30.06 10.44
N TYR A 580 47.27 -31.27 10.23
CA TYR A 580 45.91 -31.63 10.61
C TYR A 580 44.85 -30.59 10.14
N GLY A 581 44.92 -30.18 8.86
CA GLY A 581 44.00 -29.20 8.28
C GLY A 581 42.75 -29.87 7.72
N SER A 582 41.57 -29.33 8.05
CA SER A 582 40.32 -29.71 7.37
C SER A 582 40.14 -28.92 6.09
N GLY A 583 39.50 -29.53 5.09
CA GLY A 583 39.24 -28.90 3.81
C GLY A 583 38.17 -27.82 3.86
N GLY A 584 38.29 -26.82 2.99
CA GLY A 584 37.23 -25.83 2.77
C GLY A 584 36.09 -26.40 1.94
N GLY A 585 34.90 -25.82 2.09
CA GLY A 585 33.77 -26.14 1.22
C GLY A 585 33.92 -25.50 -0.17
N GLY A 586 33.42 -26.16 -1.20
CA GLY A 586 33.36 -25.61 -2.56
C GLY A 586 32.37 -24.46 -2.67
N GLY A 587 32.66 -23.47 -3.53
CA GLY A 587 31.71 -22.41 -3.87
C GLY A 587 30.61 -22.93 -4.78
N SER A 588 29.41 -22.35 -4.73
CA SER A 588 28.34 -22.72 -5.66
C SER A 588 28.51 -22.12 -7.05
N GLY A 589 27.91 -22.73 -8.07
CA GLY A 589 27.77 -22.10 -9.39
C GLY A 589 26.91 -20.84 -9.34
N GLY A 590 27.06 -19.95 -10.30
CA GLY A 590 26.34 -18.67 -10.39
C GLY A 590 25.13 -18.68 -11.32
N SER A 591 24.71 -17.51 -11.79
CA SER A 591 23.57 -17.34 -12.70
C SER A 591 24.00 -17.24 -14.16
N ILE A 592 23.30 -17.89 -15.08
CA ILE A 592 23.41 -17.63 -16.52
C ILE A 592 22.01 -17.43 -17.09
N LEU A 593 21.71 -16.23 -17.58
CA LEU A 593 20.44 -15.90 -18.22
C LEU A 593 20.66 -15.52 -19.69
N PHE A 594 19.98 -16.23 -20.59
CA PHE A 594 19.90 -15.89 -22.01
C PHE A 594 18.54 -15.27 -22.32
N ILE A 595 18.53 -14.13 -23.02
CA ILE A 595 17.33 -13.49 -23.55
C ILE A 595 17.53 -13.31 -25.05
N SER A 596 16.88 -14.14 -25.86
CA SER A 596 17.08 -14.09 -27.31
C SER A 596 15.95 -14.71 -28.10
N LYS A 597 15.73 -14.24 -29.33
CA LYS A 597 14.76 -14.89 -30.24
C LYS A 597 15.27 -16.26 -30.69
N LEU A 598 16.58 -16.36 -30.97
CA LEU A 598 17.22 -17.57 -31.48
C LEU A 598 18.56 -17.82 -30.79
N ILE A 599 18.69 -19.00 -30.19
CA ILE A 599 19.93 -19.46 -29.56
C ILE A 599 20.40 -20.73 -30.25
N PHE A 600 21.61 -20.70 -30.79
CA PHE A 600 22.30 -21.87 -31.32
C PHE A 600 23.44 -22.21 -30.38
N ASN A 601 23.33 -23.33 -29.66
CA ASN A 601 24.39 -23.80 -28.79
C ASN A 601 25.00 -25.09 -29.33
N ASN A 602 26.21 -25.01 -29.86
CA ASN A 602 27.05 -26.15 -30.20
C ASN A 602 28.26 -26.28 -29.26
N GLY A 603 28.39 -25.35 -28.30
CA GLY A 603 29.45 -25.28 -27.31
C GLY A 603 29.00 -25.72 -25.90
N THR A 604 29.81 -25.38 -24.92
CA THR A 604 29.62 -25.74 -23.51
C THR A 604 29.02 -24.58 -22.72
N ILE A 605 28.07 -24.87 -21.83
CA ILE A 605 27.48 -23.91 -20.87
C ILE A 605 27.44 -24.58 -19.49
N GLU A 606 28.11 -24.01 -18.49
CA GLU A 606 28.10 -24.56 -17.14
C GLU A 606 27.99 -23.49 -16.05
N ALA A 607 27.21 -23.83 -15.02
CA ALA A 607 27.17 -23.15 -13.73
C ALA A 607 27.26 -24.21 -12.63
N LYS A 608 28.35 -24.98 -12.61
CA LYS A 608 28.56 -26.09 -11.67
C LYS A 608 29.06 -25.60 -10.32
N GLY A 609 28.69 -26.31 -9.26
CA GLY A 609 29.30 -26.13 -7.96
C GLY A 609 30.76 -26.61 -7.94
N GLY A 610 31.58 -25.97 -7.14
CA GLY A 610 32.97 -26.34 -6.92
C GLY A 610 33.11 -27.59 -6.08
N GLU A 611 34.17 -28.36 -6.33
CA GLU A 611 34.46 -29.57 -5.58
C GLU A 611 34.86 -29.27 -4.13
N LYS A 612 34.73 -30.26 -3.25
CA LYS A 612 35.16 -30.14 -1.85
C LYS A 612 36.67 -30.07 -1.71
N GLY A 613 37.15 -29.32 -0.71
CA GLY A 613 38.51 -29.44 -0.22
C GLY A 613 38.69 -30.73 0.57
N ILE A 614 39.77 -31.44 0.32
CA ILE A 614 40.12 -32.70 1.00
C ILE A 614 40.81 -32.38 2.33
N GLY A 615 40.36 -33.00 3.42
CA GLY A 615 41.11 -32.98 4.68
C GLY A 615 42.33 -33.90 4.58
N LEU A 616 43.54 -33.38 4.80
CA LEU A 616 44.78 -34.17 4.71
C LEU A 616 45.32 -34.59 6.09
N HIS A 617 45.91 -35.79 6.12
CA HIS A 617 46.39 -36.49 7.32
C HIS A 617 47.78 -37.08 7.10
N SER A 618 48.70 -36.89 8.06
CA SER A 618 50.02 -37.55 8.03
C SER A 618 50.23 -38.60 9.14
N SER A 619 49.48 -38.56 10.24
CA SER A 619 49.78 -39.40 11.43
C SER A 619 48.60 -39.84 12.29
N ASP A 620 47.37 -39.34 12.09
CA ASP A 620 46.21 -39.72 12.91
C ASP A 620 44.91 -39.83 12.07
N PRO A 621 44.59 -41.02 11.53
CA PRO A 621 43.44 -41.23 10.67
C PRO A 621 42.13 -40.82 11.34
N GLY A 622 41.40 -39.88 10.72
CA GLY A 622 40.08 -39.45 11.17
C GLY A 622 40.06 -38.14 11.97
N ALA A 623 41.20 -37.52 12.25
CA ALA A 623 41.27 -36.27 13.03
C ALA A 623 40.71 -35.02 12.31
N ASN A 624 40.37 -35.08 11.03
CA ASN A 624 39.99 -33.97 10.14
C ASN A 624 39.05 -34.49 9.07
N SER A 625 38.23 -33.61 8.54
CA SER A 625 37.19 -33.92 7.55
C SER A 625 37.36 -33.13 6.27
N SER A 626 36.83 -33.68 5.18
CA SER A 626 36.70 -32.96 3.92
C SER A 626 35.58 -31.94 4.02
N GLY A 627 35.69 -30.85 3.26
CA GLY A 627 34.60 -29.88 3.10
C GLY A 627 33.40 -30.47 2.36
N GLY A 628 32.33 -29.68 2.25
CA GLY A 628 31.19 -30.00 1.38
C GLY A 628 31.40 -29.52 -0.05
N LYS A 629 30.83 -30.22 -1.05
CA LYS A 629 30.77 -29.71 -2.42
C LYS A 629 29.82 -28.52 -2.52
N GLY A 630 30.14 -27.56 -3.39
CA GLY A 630 29.23 -26.47 -3.73
C GLY A 630 28.02 -26.98 -4.52
N GLY A 631 26.88 -26.33 -4.34
CA GLY A 631 25.69 -26.55 -5.15
C GLY A 631 25.87 -25.99 -6.56
N ASN A 632 25.15 -26.55 -7.53
CA ASN A 632 25.08 -25.98 -8.87
C ASN A 632 24.35 -24.63 -8.83
N GLY A 633 24.69 -23.78 -9.79
CA GLY A 633 23.99 -22.53 -10.08
C GLY A 633 22.76 -22.75 -10.94
N ARG A 634 22.25 -21.66 -11.52
CA ARG A 634 21.02 -21.68 -12.34
C ARG A 634 21.32 -21.20 -13.75
N ILE A 635 20.74 -21.89 -14.73
CA ILE A 635 20.80 -21.51 -16.14
C ILE A 635 19.36 -21.33 -16.63
N ALA A 636 19.04 -20.15 -17.15
CA ALA A 636 17.72 -19.86 -17.67
C ALA A 636 17.79 -19.32 -19.09
N VAL A 637 16.82 -19.72 -19.91
CA VAL A 637 16.74 -19.36 -21.32
C VAL A 637 15.34 -18.84 -21.61
N CYS A 638 15.24 -17.56 -21.96
CA CYS A 638 14.05 -16.93 -22.51
C CYS A 638 14.21 -16.85 -24.04
N GLY A 639 13.59 -17.78 -24.78
CA GLY A 639 13.77 -17.85 -26.23
C GLY A 639 13.55 -19.21 -26.90
N VAL A 640 13.82 -19.28 -28.21
CA VAL A 640 13.90 -20.55 -28.95
C VAL A 640 15.36 -20.98 -29.01
N ALA A 641 15.67 -22.14 -28.43
CA ALA A 641 17.02 -22.66 -28.39
C ALA A 641 17.16 -24.00 -29.12
N LYS A 642 18.22 -24.13 -29.92
CA LYS A 642 18.61 -25.35 -30.64
C LYS A 642 19.99 -25.81 -30.15
N GLY A 643 20.16 -27.12 -29.97
CA GLY A 643 21.42 -27.71 -29.50
C GLY A 643 21.62 -27.66 -27.97
N LEU A 644 20.58 -27.33 -27.22
CA LEU A 644 20.58 -27.47 -25.76
C LEU A 644 20.22 -28.91 -25.38
N THR A 645 21.14 -29.62 -24.74
CA THR A 645 20.83 -30.88 -24.06
C THR A 645 20.10 -30.58 -22.74
N PRO A 646 18.95 -31.20 -22.45
CA PRO A 646 18.25 -31.01 -21.19
C PRO A 646 19.16 -31.32 -19.99
N ASN A 647 19.28 -30.37 -19.08
CA ASN A 647 20.01 -30.50 -17.83
C ASN A 647 19.07 -30.01 -16.71
N PRO A 648 18.96 -30.71 -15.57
CA PRO A 648 18.04 -30.34 -14.49
C PRO A 648 18.24 -28.93 -13.93
N ASN A 649 19.41 -28.30 -14.15
CA ASN A 649 19.66 -26.92 -13.74
C ASN A 649 19.25 -25.87 -14.79
N TRP A 650 18.62 -26.30 -15.89
CA TRP A 650 18.25 -25.45 -17.02
C TRP A 650 16.74 -25.23 -17.04
N PHE A 651 16.34 -23.97 -17.04
CA PHE A 651 14.94 -23.59 -17.16
C PHE A 651 14.71 -22.84 -18.48
N ILE A 652 13.98 -23.46 -19.41
CA ILE A 652 13.66 -22.88 -20.71
C ILE A 652 12.21 -22.40 -20.67
N TYR A 653 11.99 -21.14 -21.00
CA TYR A 653 10.67 -20.54 -21.07
C TYR A 653 10.55 -19.59 -22.26
N GLN A 654 9.31 -19.33 -22.65
CA GLN A 654 8.97 -18.30 -23.64
C GLN A 654 8.12 -17.27 -22.91
N ASN A 655 8.46 -15.99 -23.11
CA ASN A 655 7.61 -14.88 -22.68
C ASN A 655 6.45 -14.69 -23.66
#